data_AF-M2THA3-F1
#
_entry.id   AF-M2THA3-F1
#
_cell.length_a   1.000
_cell.length_b   1.000
_cell.length_c   1.000
_cell.angle_alpha   90.00
_cell.angle_beta   90.00
_cell.angle_gamma   90.00
#
_symmetry.space_group_name_H-M   'P 1'
#
loop_
_entity.id
_entity.type
_entity.pdbx_description
1 polymer ?
#
loop_
_entity_poly.entity_id
_entity_poly.type
_entity_poly.pdbx_seq_one_letter_code
_entity_poly.pdbx_strand_id
1 'polypeptide(L)'
;MPFILFLAAPRSPHRLGRCVTRLAARLLPSFTAPPQAPSFSNPNCRHVRHHSSLPACHRFLPSQTRCLSLPHRNGPPLCRLEALQTLSRRHTSTSNLAPHVEPDDFPSSLDAVEDFDDSTPFRAQLSRNARKALRKSRPVTVLESINSPAKDLYRYNASSQRSSSCTVQDSATQEQDSQAFATAGIPVQHLEPVSLYSVLARYLKYCTSSPPTESNFRFTALELHLLRSKGYRPESVEQWAACLVEPKCNVAAAVFEQQYEAPPLFLVLLFLRRRHIRVHSLGIIMRHLDRFVQSDTLEWSQLKIVAVRLLRHVREVWPESMTWITSFLTAQSSRLHDRSPRMLSDMTRFFNSYLVLLCLPTSVRPLVCATYQEKAQFQILKYMASTSPSMVVSRPGFRAVARNQLAHAKTTQERDWAELKGPSWPPWKENRTAMDEEKGYNFGASRASQLLHRMYEAGYTNRMFEDMVQIYAGWDTDNSPTIQTRTTLPHVSSRFNDNHYIRPLLWAARIRTTRTRREAWACFLSHELSGESTHSEVYLAMFEKLHYSAIKRIPAPPLSADADQAPEDDGNHLLPGDMKEVLPDPSSSLHYVYLSEPVPEYKELLERMRTTNIKPSHRLLAFLLETCPDFHTCLNLLHMSREDFNGGIGRILYGMNDDDASVRSVEGYLFTAIIRFLCRFGRFERPLPREPTVLDPQEHVQQIRTNKNYLLEYAHGLLVRYRPKYRPAWAIFINKLLHQRKLPQAVQVERYRVVCDLLEHIEQADVDVDDDIFGCACMATTYAAQSMGQSTVSIKDARLLSTGSARLRSLFNSLVGANVNMHSHQEQPMGGVISPHVPGPTELHLYVRALGALGDYEGLYSFTTWLTNYRSEVSVRAQAQRGGMDTLFRMLVALRLAISGGGPDMGSQHESHAPEDIALLIRKQIEGVEEWGGWPTQEHVKMYIQKQLKSQTPSAGGR
;
A
#
# COMPACT_ATOMS: atom_id res chain seq x y z
N MET A 1 5.19 -3.86 56.00
CA MET A 1 6.24 -4.70 55.40
C MET A 1 6.32 -6.01 56.17
N PRO A 2 6.84 -7.11 55.60
CA PRO A 2 7.31 -7.32 54.21
C PRO A 2 6.20 -7.87 53.30
N PHE A 3 6.48 -8.41 52.10
CA PHE A 3 6.96 -7.75 50.86
C PHE A 3 6.97 -8.79 49.69
N ILE A 4 6.97 -8.30 48.45
CA ILE A 4 7.65 -8.91 47.26
C ILE A 4 6.98 -10.10 46.50
N LEU A 5 6.87 -9.88 45.17
CA LEU A 5 6.74 -10.81 44.02
C LEU A 5 5.51 -11.72 43.84
N PHE A 6 4.60 -11.25 42.97
CA PHE A 6 4.20 -12.02 41.78
C PHE A 6 4.08 -11.09 40.56
N LEU A 7 5.10 -11.08 39.69
CA LEU A 7 5.06 -10.43 38.37
C LEU A 7 5.51 -11.45 37.31
N ALA A 8 4.54 -12.10 36.67
CA ALA A 8 4.76 -13.01 35.57
C ALA A 8 3.61 -12.91 34.56
N ALA A 9 3.92 -12.92 33.26
CA ALA A 9 2.90 -13.04 32.22
C ALA A 9 2.22 -14.42 32.30
N PRO A 10 0.91 -14.53 31.99
CA PRO A 10 0.15 -15.76 32.20
C PRO A 10 0.42 -16.84 31.13
N ARG A 11 1.63 -17.45 31.17
CA ARG A 11 1.98 -18.77 30.58
C ARG A 11 3.44 -19.20 30.87
N SER A 12 3.71 -19.74 32.06
CA SER A 12 4.94 -20.54 32.31
C SER A 12 4.59 -22.03 32.46
N PRO A 13 5.09 -22.92 31.58
CA PRO A 13 4.83 -24.36 31.64
C PRO A 13 6.06 -25.21 32.03
N HIS A 14 7.05 -24.66 32.75
CA HIS A 14 8.26 -25.41 33.15
C HIS A 14 8.50 -25.43 34.66
N ARG A 15 8.67 -26.65 35.21
CA ARG A 15 9.16 -26.87 36.58
C ARG A 15 10.66 -26.59 36.68
N LEU A 16 11.11 -26.28 37.89
CA LEU A 16 12.52 -26.02 38.24
C LEU A 16 13.46 -27.16 37.81
N GLY A 17 14.38 -26.84 36.89
CA GLY A 17 15.60 -27.60 36.61
C GLY A 17 16.83 -26.73 36.95
N ARG A 18 17.87 -27.31 37.56
CA ARG A 18 19.01 -26.54 38.09
C ARG A 18 19.91 -25.97 37.00
N CYS A 19 20.31 -24.71 37.13
CA CYS A 19 21.40 -24.11 36.36
C CYS A 19 22.75 -24.78 36.68
N VAL A 20 23.63 -24.87 35.68
CA VAL A 20 25.08 -25.05 35.87
C VAL A 20 25.83 -24.10 34.94
N THR A 21 26.15 -22.91 35.43
CA THR A 21 27.13 -22.00 34.80
C THR A 21 28.51 -22.33 35.32
N ARG A 22 29.46 -22.72 34.44
CA ARG A 22 30.87 -22.89 34.81
C ARG A 22 31.66 -21.63 34.49
N LEU A 23 31.92 -20.81 35.50
CA LEU A 23 33.08 -19.90 35.53
C LEU A 23 34.24 -20.61 36.22
N ALA A 24 35.47 -20.36 35.75
CA ALA A 24 36.70 -20.77 36.42
C ALA A 24 37.37 -19.53 37.04
N ALA A 25 37.89 -19.67 38.26
CA ALA A 25 38.49 -18.56 39.01
C ALA A 25 39.82 -18.97 39.66
N ARG A 26 40.75 -18.02 39.74
CA ARG A 26 42.01 -17.96 40.54
C ARG A 26 42.71 -16.64 40.15
N LEU A 27 43.39 -15.88 41.01
CA LEU A 27 43.41 -15.78 42.48
C LEU A 27 43.97 -14.38 42.82
N LEU A 28 43.64 -13.80 43.98
CA LEU A 28 44.25 -12.56 44.50
C LEU A 28 45.36 -12.87 45.52
N PRO A 29 46.27 -11.91 45.77
CA PRO A 29 46.24 -11.27 47.09
C PRO A 29 46.33 -9.73 47.04
N SER A 30 46.05 -9.12 48.20
CA SER A 30 45.89 -7.67 48.46
C SER A 30 47.13 -7.00 49.05
N PHE A 31 47.23 -5.66 49.02
CA PHE A 31 47.69 -4.85 50.17
C PHE A 31 47.34 -3.34 50.06
N THR A 32 46.72 -2.79 51.13
CA THR A 32 46.74 -1.40 51.69
C THR A 32 46.60 -0.11 50.85
N ALA A 33 46.13 0.94 51.53
CA ALA A 33 45.94 2.34 51.08
C ALA A 33 46.56 3.30 52.15
N PRO A 34 46.27 4.62 52.29
CA PRO A 34 45.51 5.56 51.45
C PRO A 34 46.29 6.87 51.07
N PRO A 35 45.92 8.12 51.42
CA PRO A 35 45.42 9.09 50.43
C PRO A 35 46.11 10.47 50.40
N GLN A 36 45.79 11.31 49.39
CA GLN A 36 45.47 12.74 49.59
C GLN A 36 44.91 13.45 48.32
N ALA A 37 44.26 14.59 48.53
CA ALA A 37 43.80 15.59 47.55
C ALA A 37 44.74 16.85 47.63
N PRO A 38 44.55 18.01 46.94
CA PRO A 38 43.36 18.51 46.24
C PRO A 38 43.59 19.31 44.92
N SER A 39 42.55 20.01 44.45
CA SER A 39 42.49 21.26 43.64
C SER A 39 43.80 21.85 43.03
N PHE A 40 43.79 22.40 41.79
CA PHE A 40 43.23 23.75 41.53
C PHE A 40 43.04 24.13 40.04
N SER A 41 42.17 25.13 39.81
CA SER A 41 42.19 26.18 38.77
C SER A 41 42.48 25.89 37.27
N ASN A 42 41.44 26.11 36.44
CA ASN A 42 41.50 26.77 35.12
C ASN A 42 42.19 28.17 35.24
N PRO A 43 42.72 28.85 34.17
CA PRO A 43 41.98 29.09 32.92
C PRO A 43 42.77 29.40 31.60
N ASN A 44 42.02 29.69 30.53
CA ASN A 44 42.28 30.65 29.42
C ASN A 44 43.57 30.59 28.56
N CYS A 45 43.40 30.26 27.26
CA CYS A 45 43.49 31.19 26.10
C CYS A 45 43.07 30.43 24.80
N ARG A 46 42.39 30.97 23.78
CA ARG A 46 42.72 32.09 22.84
C ARG A 46 44.04 31.83 22.07
N HIS A 47 44.16 31.94 20.74
CA HIS A 47 43.22 32.35 19.69
C HIS A 47 43.76 31.94 18.28
N VAL A 48 43.01 32.22 17.19
CA VAL A 48 43.51 32.41 15.78
C VAL A 48 44.10 31.14 15.10
N ARG A 49 43.48 30.58 14.02
CA ARG A 49 43.59 30.94 12.57
C ARG A 49 45.06 30.98 12.07
N HIS A 50 45.45 30.54 10.87
CA HIS A 50 44.77 30.59 9.56
C HIS A 50 45.16 29.40 8.63
N HIS A 51 44.79 29.52 7.35
CA HIS A 51 45.22 28.73 6.18
C HIS A 51 46.76 28.54 6.11
N SER A 52 47.33 27.61 5.33
CA SER A 52 47.06 27.45 3.89
C SER A 52 47.73 26.24 3.20
N SER A 53 47.39 26.10 1.92
CA SER A 53 48.17 25.51 0.81
C SER A 53 48.53 24.01 0.80
N LEU A 54 48.23 23.42 -0.37
CA LEU A 54 48.85 22.22 -0.93
C LEU A 54 50.38 22.37 -1.04
N PRO A 55 51.13 21.26 -1.20
CA PRO A 55 51.66 21.01 -2.55
C PRO A 55 51.36 19.58 -3.06
N ALA A 56 51.80 19.28 -4.28
CA ALA A 56 51.45 18.06 -5.02
C ALA A 56 52.63 17.09 -5.22
N CYS A 57 52.28 15.83 -5.48
CA CYS A 57 52.97 14.82 -6.31
C CYS A 57 54.50 14.88 -6.50
N HIS A 58 55.17 13.73 -6.28
CA HIS A 58 55.87 13.04 -7.39
C HIS A 58 56.14 11.55 -7.11
N ARG A 59 56.17 10.77 -8.21
CA ARG A 59 56.96 9.57 -8.57
C ARG A 59 57.68 8.79 -7.44
N PHE A 60 57.69 7.45 -7.44
CA PHE A 60 58.35 6.63 -8.48
C PHE A 60 57.83 5.17 -8.62
N LEU A 61 58.12 4.57 -9.79
CA LEU A 61 58.15 3.12 -10.11
C LEU A 61 59.58 2.56 -9.82
N PRO A 62 59.93 1.26 -10.01
CA PRO A 62 59.20 0.11 -10.59
C PRO A 62 59.32 -1.25 -9.81
N SER A 63 58.66 -2.30 -10.33
CA SER A 63 59.10 -3.73 -10.42
C SER A 63 59.53 -4.50 -9.12
N GLN A 64 59.52 -5.84 -9.02
CA GLN A 64 59.68 -6.90 -10.04
C GLN A 64 58.75 -8.11 -9.91
N THR A 65 58.67 -8.83 -11.02
CA THR A 65 58.03 -10.12 -11.25
C THR A 65 58.62 -11.30 -10.48
N ARG A 66 57.81 -12.33 -10.20
CA ARG A 66 58.14 -13.71 -10.58
C ARG A 66 56.87 -14.54 -10.84
N CYS A 67 56.77 -15.11 -12.04
CA CYS A 67 55.82 -16.16 -12.37
C CYS A 67 56.42 -17.54 -12.04
N LEU A 68 55.60 -18.60 -11.98
CA LEU A 68 55.86 -19.84 -12.74
C LEU A 68 54.69 -20.85 -12.70
N SER A 69 54.52 -21.53 -13.84
CA SER A 69 53.93 -22.88 -14.06
C SER A 69 52.58 -23.29 -13.43
N LEU A 70 51.56 -23.37 -14.30
CA LEU A 70 50.55 -24.45 -14.29
C LEU A 70 51.20 -25.81 -14.65
N PRO A 71 50.52 -26.95 -14.42
CA PRO A 71 49.98 -27.66 -15.59
C PRO A 71 48.57 -28.30 -15.41
N HIS A 72 47.92 -28.58 -16.54
CA HIS A 72 46.68 -29.38 -16.66
C HIS A 72 46.96 -30.90 -16.67
N ARG A 73 46.00 -31.72 -16.22
CA ARG A 73 45.51 -32.89 -17.01
C ARG A 73 44.16 -33.45 -16.53
N ASN A 74 43.66 -34.45 -17.27
CA ASN A 74 42.28 -34.98 -17.23
C ASN A 74 42.21 -36.38 -16.59
N GLY A 75 41.02 -36.81 -16.15
CA GLY A 75 40.64 -38.24 -16.11
C GLY A 75 40.21 -38.85 -14.75
N PRO A 76 39.09 -39.60 -14.68
CA PRO A 76 38.71 -40.54 -13.59
C PRO A 76 39.02 -42.02 -14.01
N PRO A 77 38.53 -43.12 -13.37
CA PRO A 77 37.89 -43.35 -12.05
C PRO A 77 38.51 -44.57 -11.25
N LEU A 78 37.75 -45.13 -10.27
CA LEU A 78 37.65 -46.56 -9.82
C LEU A 78 38.29 -47.10 -8.51
N CYS A 79 37.39 -47.58 -7.63
CA CYS A 79 37.25 -48.92 -7.00
C CYS A 79 38.23 -49.57 -5.98
N ARG A 80 37.59 -50.08 -4.92
CA ARG A 80 37.66 -51.46 -4.33
C ARG A 80 36.23 -51.83 -3.82
N LEU A 81 35.68 -53.06 -3.69
CA LEU A 81 36.15 -54.47 -3.53
C LEU A 81 36.63 -54.82 -2.11
N GLU A 82 36.17 -55.86 -1.41
CA GLU A 82 35.32 -57.07 -1.65
C GLU A 82 34.17 -57.16 -0.58
N ALA A 83 33.01 -57.82 -0.74
CA ALA A 83 32.67 -59.27 -0.83
C ALA A 83 32.92 -60.07 0.50
N LEU A 84 32.16 -61.11 0.91
CA LEU A 84 31.24 -62.04 0.23
C LEU A 84 29.91 -62.36 1.02
N GLN A 85 29.29 -63.53 0.77
CA GLN A 85 27.95 -64.06 1.12
C GLN A 85 27.85 -64.90 2.43
N THR A 86 26.63 -65.18 2.93
CA THR A 86 26.18 -66.55 3.35
C THR A 86 24.66 -66.70 3.63
N LEU A 87 24.14 -67.90 3.32
CA LEU A 87 22.94 -68.68 3.78
C LEU A 87 21.85 -67.98 4.66
N SER A 88 20.53 -68.07 4.40
CA SER A 88 19.61 -69.20 4.12
C SER A 88 19.10 -70.01 5.34
N ARG A 89 17.84 -69.75 5.77
CA ARG A 89 16.80 -70.79 6.00
C ARG A 89 15.38 -70.22 6.26
N ARG A 90 14.36 -71.01 5.89
CA ARG A 90 12.98 -70.91 6.41
C ARG A 90 12.88 -71.67 7.74
N HIS A 91 11.86 -71.41 8.55
CA HIS A 91 11.02 -72.45 9.17
C HIS A 91 9.60 -71.92 9.43
N THR A 92 8.64 -72.83 9.60
CA THR A 92 7.18 -72.61 9.65
C THR A 92 6.56 -73.40 10.82
N SER A 93 5.22 -73.38 10.91
CA SER A 93 4.37 -74.29 11.72
C SER A 93 4.32 -73.93 13.22
N THR A 94 3.25 -74.14 14.01
CA THR A 94 1.82 -74.56 13.84
C THR A 94 1.09 -74.14 15.15
N SER A 95 -0.24 -74.17 15.40
CA SER A 95 -1.37 -74.97 14.88
C SER A 95 -2.74 -74.32 15.21
N ASN A 96 -3.67 -74.43 14.26
CA ASN A 96 -5.05 -74.96 14.35
C ASN A 96 -5.90 -74.81 15.63
N LEU A 97 -7.13 -74.29 15.45
CA LEU A 97 -8.40 -75.03 15.69
C LEU A 97 -9.61 -74.31 15.07
N ALA A 98 -10.54 -75.07 14.48
CA ALA A 98 -11.88 -74.65 14.02
C ALA A 98 -12.91 -75.62 14.64
N PRO A 99 -14.25 -75.47 14.42
CA PRO A 99 -14.88 -76.30 13.38
C PRO A 99 -16.23 -75.83 12.75
N HIS A 100 -16.53 -76.36 11.53
CA HIS A 100 -17.86 -76.75 10.97
C HIS A 100 -19.01 -75.67 10.78
N VAL A 101 -19.98 -75.77 9.84
CA VAL A 101 -20.25 -76.72 8.71
C VAL A 101 -21.10 -76.08 7.56
N GLU A 102 -21.12 -76.79 6.43
CA GLU A 102 -21.80 -76.70 5.09
C GLU A 102 -23.38 -76.75 5.07
N PRO A 103 -24.12 -76.72 3.91
CA PRO A 103 -23.97 -75.97 2.63
C PRO A 103 -25.35 -75.44 2.05
N ASP A 104 -25.69 -75.79 0.78
CA ASP A 104 -26.90 -75.55 -0.06
C ASP A 104 -26.94 -74.20 -0.88
N ASP A 105 -27.25 -74.14 -2.18
CA ASP A 105 -27.48 -75.18 -3.22
C ASP A 105 -27.21 -74.65 -4.69
N PHE A 106 -27.16 -75.54 -5.70
CA PHE A 106 -26.91 -75.29 -7.15
C PHE A 106 -28.24 -75.32 -8.00
N PRO A 107 -28.34 -74.99 -9.33
CA PRO A 107 -27.49 -75.38 -10.49
C PRO A 107 -27.22 -74.28 -11.58
N SER A 108 -26.21 -74.43 -12.47
CA SER A 108 -26.23 -74.89 -13.90
C SER A 108 -27.14 -74.08 -14.87
N SER A 109 -26.84 -73.84 -16.16
CA SER A 109 -25.98 -74.62 -17.09
C SER A 109 -25.43 -73.86 -18.32
N LEU A 110 -24.22 -74.25 -18.76
CA LEU A 110 -23.73 -74.52 -20.13
C LEU A 110 -23.81 -73.48 -21.30
N ASP A 111 -22.65 -73.38 -21.96
CA ASP A 111 -22.37 -73.34 -23.40
C ASP A 111 -23.03 -72.34 -24.36
N ALA A 112 -22.21 -71.40 -24.85
CA ALA A 112 -21.85 -71.32 -26.28
C ALA A 112 -20.51 -70.59 -26.46
N VAL A 113 -19.70 -70.99 -27.45
CA VAL A 113 -18.46 -70.31 -27.86
C VAL A 113 -18.64 -69.74 -29.27
N GLU A 114 -18.55 -68.43 -29.43
CA GLU A 114 -18.25 -67.78 -30.71
C GLU A 114 -17.29 -66.60 -30.45
N ASP A 115 -16.18 -66.56 -31.20
CA ASP A 115 -15.21 -65.45 -31.15
C ASP A 115 -15.72 -64.25 -31.94
N PHE A 116 -15.81 -63.08 -31.31
CA PHE A 116 -15.81 -61.79 -32.01
C PHE A 116 -14.95 -60.75 -31.30
N ASP A 117 -14.01 -60.17 -32.06
CA ASP A 117 -13.02 -59.20 -31.60
C ASP A 117 -13.61 -57.78 -31.63
N ASP A 118 -14.00 -57.24 -30.46
CA ASP A 118 -14.54 -55.88 -30.34
C ASP A 118 -13.99 -55.16 -29.09
N SER A 119 -12.70 -54.84 -29.12
CA SER A 119 -11.96 -54.14 -28.06
C SER A 119 -12.32 -52.65 -27.93
N THR A 120 -13.59 -52.34 -27.65
CA THR A 120 -14.05 -50.96 -27.43
C THR A 120 -13.29 -50.29 -26.27
N PRO A 121 -12.58 -49.17 -26.49
CA PRO A 121 -11.75 -48.57 -25.46
C PRO A 121 -12.61 -47.89 -24.38
N PHE A 122 -12.47 -48.37 -23.14
CA PHE A 122 -13.26 -47.93 -21.98
C PHE A 122 -13.07 -46.43 -21.70
N ARG A 123 -13.94 -45.58 -22.26
CA ARG A 123 -13.76 -44.11 -22.26
C ARG A 123 -13.95 -43.55 -20.86
N ALA A 124 -12.83 -43.37 -20.14
CA ALA A 124 -12.77 -42.90 -18.76
C ALA A 124 -13.67 -41.68 -18.50
N GLN A 125 -14.81 -41.93 -17.86
CA GLN A 125 -15.82 -40.91 -17.62
C GLN A 125 -15.35 -39.93 -16.54
N LEU A 126 -14.87 -38.74 -16.96
CA LEU A 126 -14.46 -37.64 -16.09
C LEU A 126 -15.39 -37.48 -14.87
N SER A 127 -14.83 -37.32 -13.68
CA SER A 127 -15.60 -37.26 -12.44
C SER A 127 -16.61 -36.10 -12.42
N ARG A 128 -17.65 -36.19 -11.58
CA ARG A 128 -18.66 -35.12 -11.43
C ARG A 128 -18.05 -33.78 -11.00
N ASN A 129 -16.88 -33.80 -10.37
CA ASN A 129 -16.11 -32.60 -10.01
C ASN A 129 -15.23 -32.10 -11.17
N ALA A 130 -14.58 -32.98 -11.93
CA ALA A 130 -13.87 -32.59 -13.16
C ALA A 130 -14.82 -31.96 -14.20
N ARG A 131 -16.02 -32.55 -14.41
CA ARG A 131 -17.08 -31.96 -15.25
C ARG A 131 -17.65 -30.64 -14.71
N LYS A 132 -17.48 -30.34 -13.42
CA LYS A 132 -17.80 -29.02 -12.85
C LYS A 132 -16.68 -28.00 -13.08
N ALA A 133 -15.42 -28.40 -12.93
CA ALA A 133 -14.27 -27.54 -13.21
C ALA A 133 -14.21 -27.11 -14.69
N LEU A 134 -14.50 -28.03 -15.61
CA LEU A 134 -14.55 -27.77 -17.06
C LEU A 134 -15.75 -26.92 -17.49
N ARG A 135 -16.78 -26.74 -16.65
CA ARG A 135 -17.95 -25.90 -16.96
C ARG A 135 -17.65 -24.43 -16.66
N LYS A 136 -17.24 -23.69 -17.69
CA LYS A 136 -17.06 -22.23 -17.63
C LYS A 136 -18.33 -21.55 -17.09
N SER A 137 -18.19 -20.66 -16.11
CA SER A 137 -19.33 -19.92 -15.55
C SER A 137 -19.87 -18.91 -16.57
N ARG A 138 -21.21 -18.73 -16.64
CA ARG A 138 -21.86 -17.80 -17.58
C ARG A 138 -21.20 -16.40 -17.66
N PRO A 139 -20.79 -15.75 -16.55
CA PRO A 139 -20.12 -14.44 -16.62
C PRO A 139 -18.67 -14.49 -17.16
N VAL A 140 -18.03 -15.66 -17.20
CA VAL A 140 -16.75 -15.86 -17.91
C VAL A 140 -17.01 -16.02 -19.40
N THR A 141 -18.04 -16.78 -19.81
CA THR A 141 -18.43 -16.92 -21.23
C THR A 141 -18.69 -15.56 -21.90
N VAL A 142 -19.35 -14.62 -21.20
CA VAL A 142 -19.54 -13.23 -21.67
C VAL A 142 -18.20 -12.51 -21.89
N LEU A 143 -17.28 -12.56 -20.92
CA LEU A 143 -15.98 -11.87 -21.04
C LEU A 143 -15.02 -12.55 -22.02
N GLU A 144 -15.15 -13.86 -22.24
CA GLU A 144 -14.42 -14.58 -23.29
C GLU A 144 -14.91 -14.22 -24.69
N SER A 145 -16.20 -13.86 -24.85
CA SER A 145 -16.77 -13.47 -26.15
C SER A 145 -16.28 -12.11 -26.68
N ILE A 146 -15.63 -11.29 -25.83
CA ILE A 146 -15.01 -10.02 -26.21
C ILE A 146 -13.71 -10.33 -26.98
N ASN A 147 -13.68 -10.03 -28.28
CA ASN A 147 -12.53 -10.24 -29.16
C ASN A 147 -11.71 -8.96 -29.43
N SER A 148 -12.05 -7.85 -28.78
CA SER A 148 -11.34 -6.56 -28.86
C SER A 148 -10.34 -6.37 -27.69
N PRO A 149 -9.42 -5.39 -27.74
CA PRO A 149 -8.50 -5.09 -26.63
C PRO A 149 -9.20 -4.72 -25.31
N ALA A 150 -10.51 -4.44 -25.31
CA ALA A 150 -11.30 -4.28 -24.09
C ALA A 150 -11.26 -5.53 -23.17
N LYS A 151 -10.88 -6.71 -23.69
CA LYS A 151 -10.65 -7.93 -22.89
C LYS A 151 -9.60 -7.73 -21.78
N ASP A 152 -8.62 -6.87 -22.00
CA ASP A 152 -7.55 -6.61 -21.03
C ASP A 152 -8.01 -5.68 -19.87
N LEU A 153 -9.20 -5.06 -19.99
CA LEU A 153 -9.89 -4.41 -18.87
C LEU A 153 -10.30 -5.43 -17.78
N TYR A 154 -10.45 -6.72 -18.12
CA TYR A 154 -11.02 -7.75 -17.23
C TYR A 154 -10.10 -8.95 -16.93
N ARG A 155 -9.10 -9.22 -17.78
CA ARG A 155 -8.07 -10.23 -17.51
C ARG A 155 -7.27 -9.88 -16.26
N TYR A 156 -6.73 -10.87 -15.56
CA TYR A 156 -5.65 -10.69 -14.57
C TYR A 156 -4.30 -11.12 -15.17
N ASN A 157 -3.20 -10.44 -14.83
CA ASN A 157 -1.86 -10.88 -15.23
C ASN A 157 -1.45 -12.07 -14.33
N ALA A 158 -1.13 -13.22 -14.92
CA ALA A 158 -0.70 -14.42 -14.17
C ALA A 158 0.57 -14.18 -13.33
N SER A 159 1.46 -13.26 -13.74
CA SER A 159 2.62 -12.84 -12.93
C SER A 159 2.22 -12.32 -11.54
N SER A 160 1.06 -11.69 -11.40
CA SER A 160 0.54 -11.17 -10.13
C SER A 160 0.12 -12.27 -9.14
N GLN A 161 -0.03 -13.54 -9.55
CA GLN A 161 -0.31 -14.64 -8.60
C GLN A 161 0.88 -14.91 -7.66
N ARG A 162 2.12 -14.61 -8.08
CA ARG A 162 3.30 -14.71 -7.20
C ARG A 162 3.29 -13.65 -6.09
N SER A 163 2.73 -12.46 -6.36
CA SER A 163 2.58 -11.37 -5.39
C SER A 163 1.21 -11.33 -4.68
N SER A 164 0.31 -12.27 -5.00
CA SER A 164 -1.04 -12.38 -4.40
C SER A 164 -1.57 -13.82 -4.51
N SER A 165 -0.96 -14.72 -3.75
CA SER A 165 -1.28 -16.14 -3.65
C SER A 165 -2.57 -16.42 -2.88
N CYS A 166 -3.73 -15.98 -3.42
CA CYS A 166 -5.03 -16.32 -2.84
C CYS A 166 -6.22 -16.26 -3.81
N THR A 167 -6.47 -17.33 -4.58
CA THR A 167 -7.77 -18.03 -4.59
C THR A 167 -7.78 -19.31 -5.45
N VAL A 168 -8.46 -20.34 -4.95
CA VAL A 168 -8.81 -21.63 -5.60
C VAL A 168 -7.60 -22.53 -5.94
N GLN A 169 -7.85 -23.84 -5.99
CA GLN A 169 -6.89 -24.86 -6.41
C GLN A 169 -6.98 -25.00 -7.94
N ASP A 170 -5.89 -24.73 -8.65
CA ASP A 170 -5.61 -25.37 -9.93
C ASP A 170 -4.48 -26.37 -9.70
N SER A 171 -4.79 -27.65 -9.89
CA SER A 171 -3.81 -28.74 -9.83
C SER A 171 -2.99 -28.75 -11.12
N ALA A 172 -1.95 -27.92 -11.16
CA ALA A 172 -1.03 -27.83 -12.29
C ALA A 172 -0.29 -29.17 -12.47
N THR A 173 -0.84 -30.03 -13.32
CA THR A 173 -0.09 -31.13 -13.91
C THR A 173 0.86 -30.53 -14.93
N GLN A 174 2.09 -31.01 -14.95
CA GLN A 174 3.18 -30.44 -15.75
C GLN A 174 2.93 -30.70 -17.24
N GLU A 175 2.62 -29.65 -18.01
CA GLU A 175 2.60 -29.72 -19.47
C GLU A 175 4.03 -29.94 -19.99
N GLN A 176 4.39 -31.21 -20.19
CA GLN A 176 5.46 -31.59 -21.11
C GLN A 176 4.88 -31.65 -22.52
N ASP A 177 5.62 -31.15 -23.50
CA ASP A 177 5.25 -31.24 -24.91
C ASP A 177 4.98 -32.70 -25.30
N SER A 178 3.79 -32.95 -25.85
CA SER A 178 3.38 -34.25 -26.38
C SER A 178 2.50 -34.02 -27.59
N GLN A 179 3.12 -34.03 -28.77
CA GLN A 179 2.45 -33.90 -30.06
C GLN A 179 1.58 -35.14 -30.34
N ALA A 180 0.34 -35.12 -29.87
CA ALA A 180 -0.68 -36.11 -30.21
C ALA A 180 -1.59 -35.57 -31.32
N PHE A 181 -1.71 -36.30 -32.43
CA PHE A 181 -2.56 -35.92 -33.55
C PHE A 181 -4.04 -35.88 -33.13
N ALA A 182 -4.67 -34.71 -33.26
CA ALA A 182 -6.08 -34.51 -32.91
C ALA A 182 -6.99 -34.96 -34.05
N THR A 183 -7.46 -36.22 -34.00
CA THR A 183 -8.48 -36.73 -34.92
C THR A 183 -9.78 -35.93 -34.77
N ALA A 184 -10.38 -35.51 -35.88
CA ALA A 184 -11.46 -34.51 -35.91
C ALA A 184 -12.83 -35.03 -35.40
N GLY A 185 -12.98 -35.15 -34.08
CA GLY A 185 -14.27 -35.43 -33.44
C GLY A 185 -15.13 -34.17 -33.33
N ILE A 186 -16.28 -34.14 -34.03
CA ILE A 186 -17.24 -33.02 -33.99
C ILE A 186 -17.76 -32.83 -32.55
N PRO A 187 -17.60 -31.65 -31.93
CA PRO A 187 -18.13 -31.39 -30.60
C PRO A 187 -19.66 -31.21 -30.66
N VAL A 188 -20.40 -32.17 -30.11
CA VAL A 188 -21.87 -32.10 -29.99
C VAL A 188 -22.25 -30.89 -29.14
N GLN A 189 -22.72 -29.82 -29.79
CA GLN A 189 -23.19 -28.61 -29.14
C GLN A 189 -24.59 -28.86 -28.55
N HIS A 190 -24.65 -29.20 -27.27
CA HIS A 190 -25.90 -29.06 -26.53
C HIS A 190 -26.32 -27.58 -26.54
N LEU A 191 -27.47 -27.28 -27.15
CA LEU A 191 -28.07 -25.95 -27.17
C LEU A 191 -28.29 -25.45 -25.74
N GLU A 192 -27.52 -24.44 -25.30
CA GLU A 192 -27.74 -23.82 -24.00
C GLU A 192 -29.09 -23.07 -23.99
N PRO A 193 -29.87 -23.14 -22.90
CA PRO A 193 -31.13 -22.41 -22.79
C PRO A 193 -30.89 -20.90 -22.81
N VAL A 194 -31.63 -20.21 -23.67
CA VAL A 194 -31.52 -18.75 -23.92
C VAL A 194 -31.62 -17.98 -22.60
N SER A 195 -30.62 -17.14 -22.33
CA SER A 195 -30.55 -16.32 -21.12
C SER A 195 -29.90 -14.97 -21.43
N LEU A 196 -30.12 -13.95 -20.59
CA LEU A 196 -29.54 -12.61 -20.83
C LEU A 196 -28.00 -12.63 -21.00
N TYR A 197 -27.31 -13.58 -20.35
CA TYR A 197 -25.88 -13.83 -20.56
C TYR A 197 -25.56 -14.33 -21.98
N SER A 198 -26.35 -15.26 -22.54
CA SER A 198 -26.10 -15.80 -23.88
C SER A 198 -26.45 -14.80 -24.97
N VAL A 199 -27.51 -14.00 -24.79
CA VAL A 199 -27.85 -12.88 -25.69
C VAL A 199 -26.73 -11.87 -25.74
N LEU A 200 -26.25 -11.41 -24.57
CA LEU A 200 -25.17 -10.43 -24.48
C LEU A 200 -23.84 -10.99 -25.03
N ALA A 201 -23.52 -12.26 -24.79
CA ALA A 201 -22.34 -12.90 -25.38
C ALA A 201 -22.43 -13.04 -26.90
N ARG A 202 -23.62 -13.34 -27.44
CA ARG A 202 -23.85 -13.42 -28.90
C ARG A 202 -23.70 -12.06 -29.57
N TYR A 203 -24.23 -11.01 -28.94
CA TYR A 203 -24.09 -9.63 -29.41
C TYR A 203 -22.64 -9.13 -29.31
N LEU A 204 -21.97 -9.32 -28.17
CA LEU A 204 -20.55 -8.95 -27.99
C LEU A 204 -19.62 -9.65 -28.99
N LYS A 205 -19.86 -10.93 -29.29
CA LYS A 205 -19.06 -11.67 -30.28
C LYS A 205 -19.16 -11.04 -31.67
N TYR A 206 -20.34 -10.52 -32.06
CA TYR A 206 -20.58 -9.81 -33.31
C TYR A 206 -19.96 -8.40 -33.29
N CYS A 207 -20.21 -7.60 -32.24
CA CYS A 207 -19.67 -6.24 -32.13
C CYS A 207 -18.14 -6.17 -31.97
N THR A 208 -17.48 -7.29 -31.67
CA THR A 208 -16.02 -7.36 -31.51
C THR A 208 -15.32 -8.30 -32.50
N SER A 209 -16.04 -8.95 -33.42
CA SER A 209 -15.40 -9.69 -34.50
C SER A 209 -14.79 -8.75 -35.53
N SER A 210 -13.52 -8.98 -35.87
CA SER A 210 -12.83 -8.41 -37.02
C SER A 210 -12.61 -9.51 -38.07
N PRO A 211 -12.93 -9.30 -39.36
CA PRO A 211 -13.55 -8.09 -39.93
C PRO A 211 -15.02 -7.90 -39.48
N PRO A 212 -15.54 -6.66 -39.52
CA PRO A 212 -16.96 -6.40 -39.25
C PRO A 212 -17.83 -7.12 -40.30
N THR A 213 -18.89 -7.80 -39.85
CA THR A 213 -19.84 -8.45 -40.76
C THR A 213 -20.88 -7.43 -41.22
N GLU A 214 -21.03 -7.22 -42.53
CA GLU A 214 -21.93 -6.22 -43.11
C GLU A 214 -23.44 -6.47 -42.85
N SER A 215 -23.78 -7.67 -42.34
CA SER A 215 -25.14 -8.07 -42.02
C SER A 215 -25.59 -7.59 -40.63
N ASN A 216 -26.43 -6.55 -40.59
CA ASN A 216 -27.09 -6.04 -39.37
C ASN A 216 -27.56 -7.18 -38.44
N PHE A 217 -27.12 -7.14 -37.17
CA PHE A 217 -27.43 -8.15 -36.17
C PHE A 217 -28.94 -8.34 -35.99
N ARG A 218 -29.40 -9.60 -36.03
CA ARG A 218 -30.80 -9.96 -35.78
C ARG A 218 -30.94 -10.74 -34.47
N PHE A 219 -31.83 -10.28 -33.60
CA PHE A 219 -32.31 -11.04 -32.45
C PHE A 219 -33.31 -12.11 -32.92
N THR A 220 -33.24 -13.30 -32.34
CA THR A 220 -34.22 -14.37 -32.59
C THR A 220 -35.51 -14.10 -31.81
N ALA A 221 -36.64 -14.67 -32.26
CA ALA A 221 -37.94 -14.47 -31.63
C ALA A 221 -37.96 -14.86 -30.13
N LEU A 222 -37.22 -15.91 -29.75
CA LEU A 222 -37.09 -16.34 -28.35
C LEU A 222 -36.31 -15.34 -27.50
N GLU A 223 -35.26 -14.71 -28.04
CA GLU A 223 -34.51 -13.66 -27.34
C GLU A 223 -35.34 -12.38 -27.18
N LEU A 224 -36.08 -11.98 -28.21
CA LEU A 224 -37.01 -10.84 -28.16
C LEU A 224 -38.14 -11.07 -27.16
N HIS A 225 -38.66 -12.30 -27.07
CA HIS A 225 -39.64 -12.66 -26.05
C HIS A 225 -39.05 -12.60 -24.63
N LEU A 226 -37.83 -13.13 -24.43
CA LEU A 226 -37.13 -13.09 -23.13
C LEU A 226 -36.79 -11.66 -22.66
N LEU A 227 -36.44 -10.76 -23.58
CA LEU A 227 -36.20 -9.35 -23.27
C LEU A 227 -37.50 -8.66 -22.85
N ARG A 228 -38.57 -8.82 -23.66
CA ARG A 228 -39.91 -8.27 -23.36
C ARG A 228 -40.48 -8.81 -22.04
N SER A 229 -40.33 -10.10 -21.75
CA SER A 229 -40.79 -10.72 -20.49
C SER A 229 -40.01 -10.25 -19.25
N LYS A 230 -38.98 -9.41 -19.43
CA LYS A 230 -38.20 -8.77 -18.36
C LYS A 230 -38.18 -7.25 -18.47
N GLY A 231 -39.03 -6.66 -19.30
CA GLY A 231 -39.15 -5.21 -19.48
C GLY A 231 -38.02 -4.53 -20.27
N TYR A 232 -37.16 -5.29 -20.94
CA TYR A 232 -36.00 -4.76 -21.67
C TYR A 232 -36.23 -4.64 -23.18
N ARG A 233 -35.61 -3.63 -23.80
CA ARG A 233 -35.55 -3.42 -25.25
C ARG A 233 -34.34 -4.15 -25.87
N PRO A 234 -34.29 -4.34 -27.20
CA PRO A 234 -33.06 -4.73 -27.89
C PRO A 234 -31.94 -3.69 -27.69
N GLU A 235 -32.29 -2.40 -27.78
CA GLU A 235 -31.41 -1.24 -27.52
C GLU A 235 -30.64 -1.35 -26.19
N SER A 236 -31.30 -1.86 -25.14
CA SER A 236 -30.70 -2.05 -23.81
C SER A 236 -29.52 -3.03 -23.87
N VAL A 237 -29.59 -4.08 -24.69
CA VAL A 237 -28.47 -5.03 -24.88
C VAL A 237 -27.28 -4.35 -25.54
N GLU A 238 -27.52 -3.42 -26.47
CA GLU A 238 -26.48 -2.65 -27.14
C GLU A 238 -25.77 -1.72 -26.15
N GLN A 239 -26.51 -1.04 -25.28
CA GLN A 239 -25.97 -0.25 -24.17
C GLN A 239 -25.17 -1.11 -23.17
N TRP A 240 -25.66 -2.32 -22.83
CA TRP A 240 -24.93 -3.24 -21.96
C TRP A 240 -23.61 -3.71 -22.58
N ALA A 241 -23.58 -3.89 -23.90
CA ALA A 241 -22.36 -4.25 -24.62
C ALA A 241 -21.37 -3.08 -24.70
N ALA A 242 -21.85 -1.87 -24.98
CA ALA A 242 -21.04 -0.64 -24.91
C ALA A 242 -20.44 -0.44 -23.52
N CYS A 243 -21.22 -0.61 -22.45
CA CYS A 243 -20.77 -0.58 -21.04
C CYS A 243 -19.62 -1.57 -20.75
N LEU A 244 -19.56 -2.72 -21.45
CA LEU A 244 -18.50 -3.70 -21.27
C LEU A 244 -17.26 -3.45 -22.14
N VAL A 245 -17.42 -2.87 -23.33
CA VAL A 245 -16.32 -2.61 -24.28
C VAL A 245 -15.64 -1.26 -24.07
N GLU A 246 -16.37 -0.23 -23.64
CA GLU A 246 -15.88 1.16 -23.54
C GLU A 246 -14.70 1.28 -22.53
N PRO A 247 -13.50 1.73 -22.95
CA PRO A 247 -12.35 1.85 -22.07
C PRO A 247 -12.52 2.87 -20.94
N LYS A 248 -13.20 4.00 -21.17
CA LYS A 248 -13.39 5.05 -20.14
C LYS A 248 -14.46 4.64 -19.13
N CYS A 249 -14.09 4.46 -17.87
CA CYS A 249 -15.01 4.00 -16.84
C CYS A 249 -16.21 4.95 -16.65
N ASN A 250 -16.00 6.27 -16.72
CA ASN A 250 -17.08 7.25 -16.50
C ASN A 250 -18.16 7.17 -17.59
N VAL A 251 -17.77 7.00 -18.86
CA VAL A 251 -18.71 6.85 -19.99
C VAL A 251 -19.45 5.51 -19.86
N ALA A 252 -18.73 4.43 -19.57
CA ALA A 252 -19.30 3.12 -19.37
C ALA A 252 -20.25 3.04 -18.14
N ALA A 253 -20.03 3.86 -17.10
CA ALA A 253 -20.85 3.90 -15.90
C ALA A 253 -22.19 4.65 -16.10
N ALA A 254 -22.31 5.53 -17.10
CA ALA A 254 -23.52 6.32 -17.35
C ALA A 254 -24.79 5.46 -17.57
N VAL A 255 -24.63 4.21 -18.04
CA VAL A 255 -25.72 3.23 -18.17
C VAL A 255 -26.41 2.91 -16.84
N PHE A 256 -25.74 3.10 -15.70
CA PHE A 256 -26.33 2.90 -14.36
C PHE A 256 -26.99 4.17 -13.77
N GLU A 257 -26.82 5.34 -14.41
CA GLU A 257 -27.52 6.57 -14.00
C GLU A 257 -28.92 6.69 -14.60
N GLN A 258 -29.13 6.12 -15.80
CA GLN A 258 -30.40 6.19 -16.53
C GLN A 258 -31.60 5.75 -15.67
N GLN A 259 -32.71 6.47 -15.80
CA GLN A 259 -33.89 6.31 -14.94
C GLN A 259 -35.00 5.44 -15.56
N TYR A 260 -35.01 5.26 -16.88
CA TYR A 260 -36.12 4.64 -17.62
C TYR A 260 -36.13 3.11 -17.60
N GLU A 261 -34.95 2.47 -17.59
CA GLU A 261 -34.81 1.01 -17.47
C GLU A 261 -33.69 0.70 -16.47
N ALA A 262 -33.99 -0.09 -15.44
CA ALA A 262 -32.98 -0.49 -14.44
C ALA A 262 -32.05 -1.57 -15.03
N PRO A 263 -30.75 -1.30 -15.28
CA PRO A 263 -29.84 -2.30 -15.83
C PRO A 263 -29.70 -3.49 -14.87
N PRO A 264 -29.65 -4.73 -15.39
CA PRO A 264 -29.72 -5.91 -14.56
C PRO A 264 -28.46 -6.09 -13.70
N LEU A 265 -28.63 -6.53 -12.45
CA LEU A 265 -27.54 -6.72 -11.47
C LEU A 265 -26.33 -7.53 -12.00
N PHE A 266 -26.53 -8.46 -12.95
CA PHE A 266 -25.41 -9.19 -13.54
C PHE A 266 -24.45 -8.29 -14.33
N LEU A 267 -24.93 -7.18 -14.91
CA LEU A 267 -24.11 -6.18 -15.58
C LEU A 267 -23.26 -5.41 -14.56
N VAL A 268 -23.83 -4.99 -13.43
CA VAL A 268 -23.06 -4.41 -12.30
C VAL A 268 -21.98 -5.39 -11.85
N LEU A 269 -22.33 -6.67 -11.68
CA LEU A 269 -21.39 -7.72 -11.30
C LEU A 269 -20.29 -7.96 -12.35
N LEU A 270 -20.56 -7.77 -13.64
CA LEU A 270 -19.56 -7.84 -14.71
C LEU A 270 -18.67 -6.59 -14.73
N PHE A 271 -19.24 -5.39 -14.64
CA PHE A 271 -18.51 -4.13 -14.61
C PHE A 271 -17.53 -4.09 -13.43
N LEU A 272 -17.96 -4.53 -12.24
CA LEU A 272 -17.11 -4.64 -11.05
C LEU A 272 -15.94 -5.64 -11.19
N ARG A 273 -15.84 -6.42 -12.28
CA ARG A 273 -14.65 -7.23 -12.64
C ARG A 273 -13.57 -6.45 -13.39
N ARG A 274 -13.78 -5.18 -13.75
CA ARG A 274 -12.72 -4.33 -14.35
C ARG A 274 -11.47 -4.31 -13.45
N ARG A 275 -10.28 -4.11 -14.04
CA ARG A 275 -9.02 -3.96 -13.29
C ARG A 275 -9.06 -2.75 -12.37
N HIS A 276 -9.54 -1.61 -12.86
CA HIS A 276 -9.66 -0.36 -12.11
C HIS A 276 -10.98 0.31 -12.46
N ILE A 277 -11.50 1.13 -11.54
CA ILE A 277 -12.73 1.91 -11.69
C ILE A 277 -12.48 3.27 -11.05
N ARG A 278 -12.83 4.37 -11.73
CA ARG A 278 -12.68 5.75 -11.24
C ARG A 278 -13.61 6.05 -10.06
N VAL A 279 -13.23 7.00 -9.19
CA VAL A 279 -14.02 7.41 -8.00
C VAL A 279 -15.48 7.70 -8.37
N HIS A 280 -15.68 8.55 -9.38
CA HIS A 280 -17.01 8.95 -9.84
C HIS A 280 -17.84 7.77 -10.38
N SER A 281 -17.23 6.89 -11.17
CA SER A 281 -17.86 5.65 -11.67
C SER A 281 -18.30 4.72 -10.53
N LEU A 282 -17.54 4.68 -9.43
CA LEU A 282 -17.86 3.86 -8.26
C LEU A 282 -19.04 4.46 -7.47
N GLY A 283 -19.07 5.79 -7.31
CA GLY A 283 -20.20 6.52 -6.71
C GLY A 283 -21.51 6.39 -7.48
N ILE A 284 -21.45 6.32 -8.82
CA ILE A 284 -22.61 5.96 -9.67
C ILE A 284 -23.16 4.57 -9.28
N ILE A 285 -22.28 3.57 -9.16
CA ILE A 285 -22.68 2.19 -8.85
C ILE A 285 -23.25 2.07 -7.43
N MET A 286 -22.70 2.79 -6.46
CA MET A 286 -23.24 2.85 -5.09
C MET A 286 -24.66 3.43 -5.08
N ARG A 287 -24.89 4.57 -5.74
CA ARG A 287 -26.23 5.17 -5.94
C ARG A 287 -27.20 4.27 -6.74
N HIS A 288 -26.70 3.44 -7.64
CA HIS A 288 -27.52 2.45 -8.35
C HIS A 288 -27.89 1.27 -7.45
N LEU A 289 -26.98 0.79 -6.59
CA LEU A 289 -27.24 -0.32 -5.67
C LEU A 289 -28.21 0.05 -4.55
N ASP A 290 -28.14 1.26 -3.98
CA ASP A 290 -29.15 1.73 -3.01
C ASP A 290 -30.56 1.77 -3.64
N ARG A 291 -30.70 2.29 -4.87
CA ARG A 291 -31.97 2.28 -5.62
C ARG A 291 -32.46 0.86 -5.92
N PHE A 292 -31.57 -0.03 -6.40
CA PHE A 292 -31.90 -1.43 -6.67
C PHE A 292 -32.44 -2.15 -5.41
N VAL A 293 -31.89 -1.84 -4.24
CA VAL A 293 -32.26 -2.41 -2.93
C VAL A 293 -33.58 -1.85 -2.35
N GLN A 294 -34.14 -0.82 -2.98
CA GLN A 294 -35.50 -0.34 -2.71
C GLN A 294 -36.55 -1.08 -3.56
N SER A 295 -36.19 -1.55 -4.78
CA SER A 295 -37.11 -2.27 -5.68
C SER A 295 -37.03 -3.79 -5.58
N ASP A 296 -35.83 -4.37 -5.44
CA ASP A 296 -35.54 -5.81 -5.55
C ASP A 296 -34.75 -6.33 -4.34
N THR A 297 -34.96 -7.60 -3.99
CA THR A 297 -34.17 -8.29 -2.95
C THR A 297 -32.92 -8.94 -3.53
N LEU A 298 -31.75 -8.56 -3.01
CA LEU A 298 -30.47 -9.20 -3.36
C LEU A 298 -30.38 -10.61 -2.76
N GLU A 299 -29.97 -11.62 -3.53
CA GLU A 299 -29.60 -12.91 -2.92
C GLU A 299 -28.34 -12.77 -2.05
N TRP A 300 -28.24 -13.57 -0.97
CA TRP A 300 -27.00 -13.75 -0.23
C TRP A 300 -25.82 -14.17 -1.13
N SER A 301 -26.07 -14.92 -2.20
CA SER A 301 -25.04 -15.31 -3.19
C SER A 301 -24.46 -14.08 -3.91
N GLN A 302 -25.31 -13.11 -4.24
CA GLN A 302 -24.99 -11.89 -4.98
C GLN A 302 -24.38 -10.84 -4.07
N LEU A 303 -24.97 -10.60 -2.90
CA LEU A 303 -24.50 -9.63 -1.89
C LEU A 303 -23.04 -9.86 -1.50
N LYS A 304 -22.64 -11.12 -1.28
CA LYS A 304 -21.24 -11.49 -1.01
C LYS A 304 -20.30 -11.07 -2.15
N ILE A 305 -20.73 -11.19 -3.40
CA ILE A 305 -19.91 -10.85 -4.57
C ILE A 305 -19.85 -9.33 -4.76
N VAL A 306 -20.97 -8.62 -4.58
CA VAL A 306 -21.04 -7.16 -4.61
C VAL A 306 -20.09 -6.56 -3.56
N ALA A 307 -20.25 -6.94 -2.28
CA ALA A 307 -19.44 -6.39 -1.19
C ALA A 307 -17.94 -6.65 -1.39
N VAL A 308 -17.53 -7.87 -1.78
CA VAL A 308 -16.11 -8.20 -2.01
C VAL A 308 -15.52 -7.42 -3.20
N ARG A 309 -16.26 -7.21 -4.30
CA ARG A 309 -15.76 -6.44 -5.44
C ARG A 309 -15.74 -4.94 -5.18
N LEU A 310 -16.78 -4.39 -4.54
CA LEU A 310 -16.79 -2.97 -4.13
C LEU A 310 -15.62 -2.67 -3.19
N LEU A 311 -15.43 -3.49 -2.15
CA LEU A 311 -14.34 -3.29 -1.18
C LEU A 311 -12.95 -3.34 -1.82
N ARG A 312 -12.77 -4.14 -2.88
CA ARG A 312 -11.53 -4.14 -3.67
C ARG A 312 -11.27 -2.74 -4.25
N HIS A 313 -12.21 -2.22 -5.04
CA HIS A 313 -12.06 -0.93 -5.72
C HIS A 313 -11.95 0.24 -4.73
N VAL A 314 -12.80 0.25 -3.70
CA VAL A 314 -12.77 1.24 -2.62
C VAL A 314 -11.41 1.31 -1.92
N ARG A 315 -10.77 0.17 -1.62
CA ARG A 315 -9.42 0.17 -1.02
C ARG A 315 -8.30 0.60 -1.96
N GLU A 316 -8.48 0.45 -3.27
CA GLU A 316 -7.54 0.93 -4.29
C GLU A 316 -7.72 2.45 -4.54
N VAL A 317 -8.94 2.98 -4.44
CA VAL A 317 -9.32 4.29 -5.04
C VAL A 317 -9.97 5.30 -4.09
N TRP A 318 -10.83 4.90 -3.13
CA TRP A 318 -11.64 5.80 -2.29
C TRP A 318 -11.91 5.25 -0.86
N PRO A 319 -10.89 5.13 0.01
CA PRO A 319 -10.98 4.41 1.29
C PRO A 319 -12.08 4.85 2.26
N GLU A 320 -12.47 6.11 2.23
CA GLU A 320 -13.50 6.75 3.06
C GLU A 320 -14.83 5.98 2.98
N SER A 321 -15.19 5.51 1.78
CA SER A 321 -16.44 4.81 1.49
C SER A 321 -16.53 3.37 2.03
N MET A 322 -15.49 2.85 2.70
CA MET A 322 -15.55 1.52 3.33
C MET A 322 -16.67 1.39 4.36
N THR A 323 -16.96 2.47 5.10
CA THR A 323 -18.03 2.52 6.10
C THR A 323 -19.42 2.36 5.47
N TRP A 324 -19.65 2.95 4.29
CA TRP A 324 -20.90 2.80 3.53
C TRP A 324 -21.07 1.36 3.03
N ILE A 325 -19.99 0.69 2.59
CA ILE A 325 -20.11 -0.72 2.17
C ILE A 325 -20.43 -1.62 3.37
N THR A 326 -19.90 -1.33 4.57
CA THR A 326 -20.19 -2.14 5.76
C THR A 326 -21.57 -1.87 6.38
N SER A 327 -22.09 -0.65 6.32
CA SER A 327 -23.51 -0.39 6.65
C SER A 327 -24.43 -1.04 5.62
N PHE A 328 -24.20 -0.88 4.32
CA PHE A 328 -24.97 -1.53 3.26
C PHE A 328 -24.98 -3.06 3.43
N LEU A 329 -23.80 -3.67 3.61
CA LEU A 329 -23.66 -5.11 3.83
C LEU A 329 -24.42 -5.58 5.07
N THR A 330 -24.30 -4.89 6.21
CA THR A 330 -24.98 -5.31 7.45
C THR A 330 -26.49 -5.09 7.40
N ALA A 331 -26.96 -4.01 6.76
CA ALA A 331 -28.38 -3.74 6.52
C ALA A 331 -29.05 -4.76 5.57
N GLN A 332 -28.37 -5.19 4.51
CA GLN A 332 -28.90 -6.27 3.66
C GLN A 332 -28.75 -7.64 4.33
N SER A 333 -27.71 -7.84 5.14
CA SER A 333 -27.56 -9.09 5.90
C SER A 333 -28.61 -9.25 7.00
N SER A 334 -29.10 -8.18 7.63
CA SER A 334 -30.23 -8.27 8.59
C SER A 334 -31.55 -8.60 7.90
N ARG A 335 -31.83 -7.98 6.74
CA ARG A 335 -33.00 -8.31 5.89
C ARG A 335 -33.01 -9.77 5.42
N LEU A 336 -31.83 -10.33 5.13
CA LEU A 336 -31.66 -11.71 4.65
C LEU A 336 -31.42 -12.75 5.78
N HIS A 337 -31.61 -12.38 7.06
CA HIS A 337 -31.29 -13.25 8.18
C HIS A 337 -32.37 -14.30 8.48
N ASP A 338 -32.51 -15.27 7.58
CA ASP A 338 -33.22 -16.50 7.87
C ASP A 338 -32.55 -17.26 9.03
N ARG A 339 -33.36 -17.70 10.00
CA ARG A 339 -32.92 -18.43 11.21
C ARG A 339 -32.35 -19.84 10.94
N SER A 340 -31.98 -20.17 9.71
CA SER A 340 -31.41 -21.48 9.37
C SER A 340 -29.94 -21.58 9.83
N PRO A 341 -29.55 -22.69 10.50
CA PRO A 341 -28.18 -22.83 11.02
C PRO A 341 -27.13 -22.90 9.89
N ARG A 342 -27.54 -23.32 8.68
CA ARG A 342 -26.69 -23.32 7.49
C ARG A 342 -26.39 -21.89 7.01
N MET A 343 -27.37 -20.99 7.00
CA MET A 343 -27.15 -19.58 6.65
C MET A 343 -26.26 -18.90 7.69
N LEU A 344 -26.58 -19.04 8.98
CA LEU A 344 -25.78 -18.50 10.09
C LEU A 344 -24.30 -18.95 10.02
N SER A 345 -24.04 -20.22 9.72
CA SER A 345 -22.67 -20.74 9.54
C SER A 345 -21.93 -20.07 8.38
N ASP A 346 -22.62 -19.81 7.26
CA ASP A 346 -22.01 -19.15 6.11
C ASP A 346 -21.86 -17.63 6.27
N MET A 347 -22.81 -16.97 6.95
CA MET A 347 -22.67 -15.58 7.40
C MET A 347 -21.45 -15.44 8.32
N THR A 348 -21.35 -16.27 9.36
CA THR A 348 -20.22 -16.25 10.30
C THR A 348 -18.88 -16.46 9.56
N ARG A 349 -18.82 -17.41 8.61
CA ARG A 349 -17.64 -17.64 7.76
C ARG A 349 -17.33 -16.44 6.86
N PHE A 350 -18.35 -15.81 6.28
CA PHE A 350 -18.21 -14.68 5.38
C PHE A 350 -17.74 -13.42 6.11
N PHE A 351 -18.38 -13.01 7.21
CA PHE A 351 -17.96 -11.83 7.98
C PHE A 351 -16.53 -11.95 8.51
N ASN A 352 -16.15 -13.13 9.02
CA ASN A 352 -14.76 -13.40 9.41
C ASN A 352 -13.78 -13.30 8.22
N SER A 353 -14.18 -13.73 7.02
CA SER A 353 -13.38 -13.55 5.80
C SER A 353 -13.34 -12.10 5.33
N TYR A 354 -14.43 -11.34 5.54
CA TYR A 354 -14.56 -9.95 5.14
C TYR A 354 -13.76 -9.00 6.06
N LEU A 355 -13.66 -9.29 7.36
CA LEU A 355 -12.73 -8.62 8.27
C LEU A 355 -11.28 -8.71 7.77
N VAL A 356 -10.86 -9.87 7.26
CA VAL A 356 -9.53 -10.08 6.65
C VAL A 356 -9.36 -9.24 5.38
N LEU A 357 -10.40 -9.08 4.56
CA LEU A 357 -10.37 -8.22 3.37
C LEU A 357 -10.30 -6.73 3.73
N LEU A 358 -11.03 -6.28 4.75
CA LEU A 358 -10.96 -4.91 5.28
C LEU A 358 -9.56 -4.55 5.80
N CYS A 359 -8.87 -5.52 6.40
CA CYS A 359 -7.52 -5.36 6.97
C CYS A 359 -6.38 -5.24 5.93
N LEU A 360 -6.65 -5.56 4.66
CA LEU A 360 -5.65 -5.40 3.59
C LEU A 360 -5.34 -3.89 3.41
N PRO A 361 -4.06 -3.45 3.46
CA PRO A 361 -3.71 -2.03 3.34
C PRO A 361 -4.31 -1.36 2.11
N THR A 362 -4.69 -0.09 2.24
CA THR A 362 -5.15 0.74 1.11
C THR A 362 -3.99 1.17 0.22
N SER A 363 -4.28 1.44 -1.05
CA SER A 363 -3.26 1.95 -1.98
C SER A 363 -2.90 3.42 -1.69
N VAL A 364 -3.86 4.19 -1.16
CA VAL A 364 -3.66 5.58 -0.70
C VAL A 364 -3.38 5.57 0.81
N ARG A 365 -2.31 6.25 1.24
CA ARG A 365 -1.98 6.66 2.64
C ARG A 365 -2.43 5.68 3.75
N PRO A 366 -1.96 4.42 3.77
CA PRO A 366 -2.60 3.36 4.56
C PRO A 366 -2.53 3.50 6.09
N LEU A 367 -1.59 4.28 6.65
CA LEU A 367 -1.60 4.60 8.09
C LEU A 367 -2.72 5.58 8.47
N VAL A 368 -3.06 6.53 7.58
CA VAL A 368 -4.15 7.51 7.80
C VAL A 368 -5.51 6.84 7.58
N CYS A 369 -5.62 6.04 6.50
CA CYS A 369 -6.86 5.35 6.13
C CYS A 369 -7.25 4.19 7.05
N ALA A 370 -6.34 3.72 7.93
CA ALA A 370 -6.64 2.72 8.95
C ALA A 370 -7.84 3.11 9.84
N THR A 371 -8.07 4.42 10.06
CA THR A 371 -9.25 4.95 10.76
C THR A 371 -10.58 4.58 10.10
N TYR A 372 -10.66 4.56 8.77
CA TYR A 372 -11.86 4.10 8.04
C TYR A 372 -11.98 2.57 8.06
N GLN A 373 -10.85 1.86 7.97
CA GLN A 373 -10.80 0.40 8.10
C GLN A 373 -11.27 -0.05 9.50
N GLU A 374 -10.90 0.68 10.55
CA GLU A 374 -11.31 0.45 11.94
C GLU A 374 -12.82 0.67 12.14
N LYS A 375 -13.35 1.81 11.67
CA LYS A 375 -14.80 2.10 11.71
C LYS A 375 -15.60 1.00 11.00
N ALA A 376 -15.16 0.57 9.82
CA ALA A 376 -15.78 -0.52 9.05
C ALA A 376 -15.68 -1.90 9.74
N GLN A 377 -14.54 -2.22 10.37
CA GLN A 377 -14.39 -3.43 11.20
C GLN A 377 -15.33 -3.41 12.41
N PHE A 378 -15.42 -2.29 13.15
CA PHE A 378 -16.29 -2.18 14.32
C PHE A 378 -17.78 -2.30 13.98
N GLN A 379 -18.24 -1.78 12.84
CA GLN A 379 -19.62 -1.99 12.38
C GLN A 379 -19.95 -3.48 12.21
N ILE A 380 -19.04 -4.26 11.62
CA ILE A 380 -19.22 -5.71 11.47
C ILE A 380 -19.17 -6.43 12.81
N LEU A 381 -18.23 -6.09 13.69
CA LEU A 381 -18.14 -6.71 15.02
C LEU A 381 -19.38 -6.43 15.87
N LYS A 382 -19.93 -5.20 15.80
CA LYS A 382 -21.20 -4.84 16.43
C LYS A 382 -22.36 -5.67 15.88
N TYR A 383 -22.47 -5.83 14.56
CA TYR A 383 -23.50 -6.66 13.91
C TYR A 383 -23.38 -8.15 14.28
N MET A 384 -22.15 -8.69 14.29
CA MET A 384 -21.87 -10.07 14.71
C MET A 384 -22.29 -10.32 16.17
N ALA A 385 -22.05 -9.35 17.06
CA ALA A 385 -22.45 -9.42 18.46
C ALA A 385 -23.96 -9.22 18.69
N SER A 386 -24.63 -8.38 17.90
CA SER A 386 -26.07 -8.12 18.01
C SER A 386 -26.96 -9.20 17.39
N THR A 387 -26.39 -10.09 16.58
CA THR A 387 -27.13 -11.24 16.01
C THR A 387 -27.47 -12.23 17.12
N SER A 388 -28.64 -12.87 17.05
CA SER A 388 -29.08 -13.91 18.00
C SER A 388 -29.27 -15.25 17.28
N PRO A 389 -28.43 -16.27 17.54
CA PRO A 389 -27.24 -16.27 18.41
C PRO A 389 -26.07 -15.49 17.81
N SER A 390 -25.12 -15.07 18.67
CA SER A 390 -23.99 -14.23 18.28
C SER A 390 -22.99 -14.96 17.36
N MET A 391 -22.52 -14.25 16.33
CA MET A 391 -21.56 -14.80 15.38
C MET A 391 -20.14 -14.76 15.99
N VAL A 392 -19.52 -15.93 16.19
CA VAL A 392 -18.20 -16.03 16.83
C VAL A 392 -17.09 -15.41 15.96
N VAL A 393 -16.23 -14.61 16.59
CA VAL A 393 -15.00 -14.11 15.97
C VAL A 393 -13.97 -15.21 15.93
N SER A 394 -13.58 -15.61 14.72
CA SER A 394 -12.56 -16.62 14.46
C SER A 394 -11.15 -16.04 14.53
N ARG A 395 -10.14 -16.90 14.65
CA ARG A 395 -8.71 -16.51 14.60
C ARG A 395 -8.33 -15.60 13.41
N PRO A 396 -8.75 -15.86 12.15
CA PRO A 396 -8.59 -14.89 11.06
C PRO A 396 -9.21 -13.51 11.32
N GLY A 397 -10.37 -13.45 11.98
CA GLY A 397 -11.01 -12.20 12.41
C GLY A 397 -10.16 -11.44 13.43
N PHE A 398 -9.73 -12.09 14.51
CA PHE A 398 -8.82 -11.49 15.50
C PHE A 398 -7.52 -10.98 14.87
N ARG A 399 -6.87 -11.78 14.01
CA ARG A 399 -5.68 -11.37 13.25
C ARG A 399 -5.93 -10.10 12.43
N ALA A 400 -7.11 -9.97 11.83
CA ALA A 400 -7.48 -8.84 10.98
C ALA A 400 -7.72 -7.55 11.77
N VAL A 401 -8.28 -7.62 12.98
CA VAL A 401 -8.46 -6.45 13.84
C VAL A 401 -7.13 -6.05 14.47
N ALA A 402 -6.37 -7.00 15.05
CA ALA A 402 -5.09 -6.73 15.71
C ALA A 402 -4.05 -6.10 14.76
N ARG A 403 -3.99 -6.58 13.51
CA ARG A 403 -3.14 -5.99 12.47
C ARG A 403 -3.58 -4.58 12.05
N ASN A 404 -4.88 -4.27 12.06
CA ASN A 404 -5.34 -2.92 11.78
C ASN A 404 -4.90 -1.99 12.92
N GLN A 405 -5.06 -2.40 14.19
CA GLN A 405 -4.62 -1.62 15.37
C GLN A 405 -3.12 -1.24 15.36
N LEU A 406 -2.25 -2.04 14.73
CA LEU A 406 -0.83 -1.69 14.54
C LEU A 406 -0.61 -0.46 13.63
N ALA A 407 -1.57 -0.08 12.78
CA ALA A 407 -1.43 1.05 11.85
C ALA A 407 -1.81 2.41 12.47
N HIS A 408 -2.55 2.42 13.57
CA HIS A 408 -3.00 3.66 14.23
C HIS A 408 -1.90 4.29 15.09
N ALA A 409 -2.00 5.59 15.33
CA ALA A 409 -1.18 6.30 16.32
C ALA A 409 -1.30 5.71 17.74
N LYS A 410 -0.28 5.94 18.57
CA LYS A 410 -0.33 5.63 20.01
C LYS A 410 -1.48 6.39 20.69
N THR A 411 -2.27 5.70 21.51
CA THR A 411 -3.13 6.34 22.53
C THR A 411 -2.27 7.04 23.59
N THR A 412 -2.87 7.85 24.48
CA THR A 412 -2.18 8.44 25.63
C THR A 412 -1.45 7.38 26.46
N GLN A 413 -2.16 6.35 26.94
CA GLN A 413 -1.57 5.19 27.64
C GLN A 413 -0.39 4.55 26.88
N GLU A 414 -0.47 4.44 25.54
CA GLU A 414 0.61 3.90 24.71
C GLU A 414 1.78 4.88 24.53
N ARG A 415 1.56 6.20 24.67
CA ARG A 415 2.62 7.23 24.76
C ARG A 415 3.30 7.16 26.11
N ASP A 416 2.55 7.24 27.22
CA ASP A 416 3.05 7.14 28.59
C ASP A 416 3.97 5.92 28.76
N TRP A 417 3.51 4.75 28.29
CA TRP A 417 4.31 3.52 28.34
C TRP A 417 5.55 3.54 27.44
N ALA A 418 5.48 4.18 26.27
CA ALA A 418 6.63 4.30 25.38
C ALA A 418 7.68 5.30 25.90
N GLU A 419 7.31 6.18 26.82
CA GLU A 419 8.20 7.12 27.49
C GLU A 419 8.90 6.55 28.71
N LEU A 420 8.24 5.68 29.46
CA LEU A 420 8.84 4.95 30.58
C LEU A 420 9.85 3.87 30.14
N LYS A 421 10.17 3.79 28.85
CA LYS A 421 11.18 2.87 28.32
C LYS A 421 12.57 3.43 28.50
N GLY A 422 13.37 2.73 29.30
CA GLY A 422 14.74 3.08 29.63
C GLY A 422 15.67 3.14 28.42
N PRO A 423 16.85 3.78 28.55
CA PRO A 423 17.78 3.95 27.45
C PRO A 423 18.62 2.72 27.13
N SER A 424 18.49 1.62 27.87
CA SER A 424 19.13 0.32 27.59
C SER A 424 18.33 -0.50 26.56
N TRP A 425 18.89 -1.62 26.11
CA TRP A 425 18.20 -2.59 25.24
C TRP A 425 18.39 -4.02 25.79
N PRO A 426 17.32 -4.81 26.00
CA PRO A 426 15.92 -4.49 25.75
C PRO A 426 15.42 -3.28 26.58
N PRO A 427 14.50 -2.45 26.02
CA PRO A 427 14.01 -1.22 26.65
C PRO A 427 13.03 -1.53 27.79
N TRP A 428 13.57 -1.97 28.93
CA TRP A 428 12.84 -2.21 30.16
C TRP A 428 12.25 -0.91 30.74
N LYS A 429 11.22 -1.06 31.58
CA LYS A 429 10.54 0.08 32.21
C LYS A 429 11.42 0.69 33.30
N GLU A 430 11.67 1.99 33.21
CA GLU A 430 12.30 2.79 34.25
C GLU A 430 11.24 3.72 34.85
N ASN A 431 11.07 3.69 36.18
CA ASN A 431 10.14 4.58 36.88
C ASN A 431 10.72 6.00 36.88
N ARG A 432 9.98 7.00 36.38
CA ARG A 432 10.37 8.42 36.49
C ARG A 432 9.82 9.04 37.79
N THR A 433 8.67 8.55 38.23
CA THR A 433 7.92 9.00 39.42
C THR A 433 7.47 7.79 40.25
N ALA A 434 7.09 8.01 41.51
CA ALA A 434 6.51 6.95 42.34
C ALA A 434 5.19 6.39 41.77
N MET A 435 4.39 7.22 41.08
CA MET A 435 3.17 6.80 40.37
C MET A 435 3.44 5.84 39.19
N ASP A 436 4.68 5.76 38.71
CA ASP A 436 5.04 4.80 37.66
C ASP A 436 5.24 3.39 38.18
N GLU A 437 5.43 3.18 39.50
CA GLU A 437 5.67 1.86 40.07
C GLU A 437 4.53 0.88 39.75
N GLU A 438 3.28 1.34 39.91
CA GLU A 438 2.05 0.56 39.64
C GLU A 438 1.84 0.21 38.16
N LYS A 439 2.50 0.92 37.23
CA LYS A 439 2.37 0.69 35.78
C LYS A 439 3.06 -0.62 35.38
N GLY A 440 2.33 -1.73 35.49
CA GLY A 440 2.77 -3.09 35.12
C GLY A 440 2.47 -3.48 33.66
N TYR A 441 2.64 -4.77 33.33
CA TYR A 441 2.42 -5.33 31.98
C TYR A 441 1.07 -4.92 31.36
N ASN A 442 -0.01 -4.94 32.14
CA ASN A 442 -1.36 -4.59 31.67
C ASN A 442 -1.46 -3.12 31.22
N PHE A 443 -0.72 -2.21 31.85
CA PHE A 443 -0.63 -0.81 31.41
C PHE A 443 0.18 -0.71 30.10
N GLY A 444 1.24 -1.52 29.96
CA GLY A 444 2.07 -1.58 28.76
C GLY A 444 1.53 -2.40 27.58
N ALA A 445 0.37 -3.04 27.74
CA ALA A 445 -0.29 -3.80 26.69
C ALA A 445 -0.99 -2.86 25.70
N SER A 446 -0.37 -2.65 24.52
CA SER A 446 -0.97 -1.91 23.40
C SER A 446 -2.29 -2.53 22.92
N ARG A 447 -3.09 -1.76 22.17
CA ARG A 447 -4.39 -2.22 21.62
C ARG A 447 -4.28 -3.53 20.82
N ALA A 448 -3.17 -3.72 20.09
CA ALA A 448 -2.90 -4.97 19.38
C ALA A 448 -2.56 -6.14 20.33
N SER A 449 -1.77 -5.90 21.38
CA SER A 449 -1.44 -6.89 22.43
C SER A 449 -2.70 -7.32 23.22
N GLN A 450 -3.57 -6.36 23.56
CA GLN A 450 -4.85 -6.63 24.22
C GLN A 450 -5.76 -7.53 23.36
N LEU A 451 -5.84 -7.28 22.03
CA LEU A 451 -6.59 -8.15 21.11
C LEU A 451 -6.00 -9.55 20.98
N LEU A 452 -4.66 -9.70 21.04
CA LEU A 452 -4.03 -11.03 21.10
C LEU A 452 -4.33 -11.74 22.43
N HIS A 453 -4.44 -11.01 23.55
CA HIS A 453 -4.89 -11.57 24.82
C HIS A 453 -6.36 -12.04 24.74
N ARG A 454 -7.28 -11.23 24.21
CA ARG A 454 -8.68 -11.63 23.97
C ARG A 454 -8.81 -12.81 23.00
N MET A 455 -7.95 -12.88 21.99
CA MET A 455 -7.87 -14.02 21.07
C MET A 455 -7.43 -15.30 21.80
N TYR A 456 -6.52 -15.19 22.77
CA TYR A 456 -6.10 -16.31 23.60
C TYR A 456 -7.17 -16.74 24.63
N GLU A 457 -7.85 -15.80 25.28
CA GLU A 457 -9.03 -16.06 26.13
C GLU A 457 -10.12 -16.84 25.36
N ALA A 458 -10.33 -16.50 24.08
CA ALA A 458 -11.21 -17.23 23.16
C ALA A 458 -10.69 -18.61 22.72
N GLY A 459 -9.62 -19.14 23.34
CA GLY A 459 -9.09 -20.48 23.14
C GLY A 459 -8.06 -20.62 22.01
N TYR A 460 -7.72 -19.55 21.28
CA TYR A 460 -6.74 -19.65 20.18
C TYR A 460 -5.31 -19.40 20.66
N THR A 461 -4.46 -20.42 20.62
CA THR A 461 -3.02 -20.30 20.96
C THR A 461 -2.23 -19.55 19.89
N ASN A 462 -1.23 -18.76 20.28
CA ASN A 462 -0.30 -18.08 19.36
C ASN A 462 0.40 -19.02 18.34
N ARG A 463 0.87 -18.42 17.25
CA ARG A 463 1.77 -18.98 16.23
C ARG A 463 2.61 -17.82 15.67
N MET A 464 3.66 -18.12 14.91
CA MET A 464 4.61 -17.16 14.31
C MET A 464 4.03 -15.83 13.78
N PHE A 465 2.81 -15.82 13.23
CA PHE A 465 2.14 -14.57 12.79
C PHE A 465 1.65 -13.71 13.96
N GLU A 466 1.00 -14.30 14.96
CA GLU A 466 0.62 -13.61 16.18
C GLU A 466 1.84 -13.15 16.96
N ASP A 467 2.91 -13.94 16.97
CA ASP A 467 4.18 -13.59 17.61
C ASP A 467 4.87 -12.40 16.91
N MET A 468 4.85 -12.37 15.57
CA MET A 468 5.25 -11.19 14.78
C MET A 468 4.37 -9.96 15.06
N VAL A 469 3.06 -10.12 15.24
CA VAL A 469 2.17 -9.01 15.66
C VAL A 469 2.52 -8.53 17.07
N GLN A 470 2.83 -9.45 18.00
CA GLN A 470 3.23 -9.13 19.37
C GLN A 470 4.53 -8.32 19.42
N ILE A 471 5.51 -8.64 18.57
CA ILE A 471 6.77 -7.88 18.41
C ILE A 471 6.49 -6.42 18.05
N TYR A 472 5.65 -6.15 17.03
CA TYR A 472 5.24 -4.77 16.71
C TYR A 472 4.35 -4.14 17.80
N ALA A 473 3.59 -4.95 18.53
CA ALA A 473 2.76 -4.52 19.66
C ALA A 473 3.56 -4.18 20.94
N GLY A 474 4.88 -4.41 20.95
CA GLY A 474 5.80 -3.95 21.99
C GLY A 474 6.48 -5.04 22.85
N TRP A 475 6.38 -6.33 22.48
CA TRP A 475 6.93 -7.45 23.25
C TRP A 475 7.44 -8.58 22.33
N ASP A 476 8.65 -9.09 22.54
CA ASP A 476 9.22 -10.23 21.77
C ASP A 476 8.80 -11.59 22.36
N THR A 477 9.14 -12.69 21.67
CA THR A 477 8.76 -14.07 21.99
C THR A 477 9.30 -14.60 23.32
N ASP A 478 10.36 -13.98 23.84
CA ASP A 478 10.92 -14.25 25.16
C ASP A 478 10.28 -13.40 26.27
N ASN A 479 9.31 -12.55 25.92
CA ASN A 479 8.67 -11.51 26.74
C ASN A 479 9.58 -10.32 27.08
N SER A 480 10.72 -10.15 26.39
CA SER A 480 11.46 -8.89 26.45
C SER A 480 10.67 -7.76 25.77
N PRO A 481 10.75 -6.51 26.26
CA PRO A 481 10.06 -5.38 25.65
C PRO A 481 10.73 -4.95 24.35
N THR A 482 9.94 -4.52 23.38
CA THR A 482 10.40 -3.92 22.11
C THR A 482 9.82 -2.51 21.94
N ILE A 483 10.21 -1.77 20.91
CA ILE A 483 9.53 -0.52 20.55
C ILE A 483 8.18 -0.81 19.90
N GLN A 484 7.13 -0.13 20.37
CA GLN A 484 5.80 -0.17 19.76
C GLN A 484 5.82 0.60 18.43
N THR A 485 6.09 -0.11 17.34
CA THR A 485 6.30 0.47 16.00
C THR A 485 5.04 0.36 15.15
N ARG A 486 4.54 1.50 14.68
CA ARG A 486 3.32 1.59 13.86
C ARG A 486 3.60 1.19 12.42
N THR A 487 2.82 0.26 11.90
CA THR A 487 3.14 -0.43 10.63
C THR A 487 1.90 -1.01 9.95
N THR A 488 2.00 -1.19 8.63
CA THR A 488 1.01 -1.91 7.83
C THR A 488 1.63 -3.21 7.31
N LEU A 489 1.33 -4.32 7.97
CA LEU A 489 1.89 -5.64 7.65
C LEU A 489 1.54 -6.11 6.22
N PRO A 490 2.38 -6.94 5.55
CA PRO A 490 2.04 -7.59 4.28
C PRO A 490 0.88 -8.60 4.47
N HIS A 491 0.12 -8.91 3.41
CA HIS A 491 -0.88 -9.99 3.51
C HIS A 491 -0.18 -11.34 3.69
N VAL A 492 -0.52 -12.03 4.77
CA VAL A 492 -0.10 -13.41 5.03
C VAL A 492 -1.39 -14.23 4.97
N SER A 493 -1.48 -15.13 3.99
CA SER A 493 -2.68 -15.95 3.84
C SER A 493 -2.86 -16.86 5.06
N SER A 494 -4.09 -17.09 5.50
CA SER A 494 -4.38 -18.05 6.58
C SER A 494 -4.41 -19.51 6.10
N ARG A 495 -4.13 -19.76 4.81
CA ARG A 495 -4.33 -21.07 4.14
C ARG A 495 -3.05 -21.87 3.94
N PHE A 496 -1.90 -21.22 3.92
CA PHE A 496 -0.60 -21.87 3.77
C PHE A 496 0.20 -21.81 5.07
N ASN A 497 0.89 -22.89 5.40
CA ASN A 497 1.71 -23.04 6.61
C ASN A 497 3.13 -22.49 6.37
N ASP A 498 3.22 -21.29 5.79
CA ASP A 498 4.46 -20.68 5.26
C ASP A 498 5.35 -20.14 6.39
N ASN A 499 5.74 -21.01 7.32
CA ASN A 499 6.68 -20.69 8.38
C ASN A 499 8.03 -20.22 7.79
N HIS A 500 8.41 -20.71 6.61
CA HIS A 500 9.57 -20.23 5.84
C HIS A 500 9.43 -18.76 5.37
N TYR A 501 8.22 -18.25 5.15
CA TYR A 501 8.00 -16.83 4.81
C TYR A 501 7.83 -15.95 6.06
N ILE A 502 7.14 -16.46 7.08
CA ILE A 502 6.85 -15.71 8.31
C ILE A 502 8.10 -15.58 9.20
N ARG A 503 9.01 -16.58 9.22
CA ARG A 503 10.19 -16.57 10.09
C ARG A 503 11.22 -15.47 9.72
N PRO A 504 11.57 -15.23 8.44
CA PRO A 504 12.30 -14.02 8.05
C PRO A 504 11.57 -12.72 8.38
N LEU A 505 10.23 -12.67 8.29
CA LEU A 505 9.46 -11.50 8.67
C LEU A 505 9.47 -11.24 10.19
N LEU A 506 9.64 -12.27 11.02
CA LEU A 506 9.81 -12.14 12.47
C LEU A 506 11.15 -11.48 12.80
N TRP A 507 12.26 -11.92 12.19
CA TRP A 507 13.56 -11.24 12.33
C TRP A 507 13.56 -9.81 11.77
N ALA A 508 12.93 -9.60 10.62
CA ALA A 508 12.72 -8.27 10.07
C ALA A 508 11.84 -7.38 10.99
N ALA A 509 10.88 -7.97 11.72
CA ALA A 509 10.10 -7.26 12.74
C ALA A 509 10.98 -6.85 13.92
N ARG A 510 11.77 -7.76 14.50
CA ARG A 510 12.72 -7.46 15.59
C ARG A 510 13.60 -6.26 15.27
N ILE A 511 14.26 -6.31 14.11
CA ILE A 511 15.12 -5.22 13.60
C ILE A 511 14.31 -3.92 13.44
N ARG A 512 13.08 -3.97 12.89
CA ARG A 512 12.21 -2.77 12.75
C ARG A 512 11.76 -2.19 14.11
N THR A 513 11.56 -3.03 15.13
CA THR A 513 11.13 -2.65 16.49
C THR A 513 12.26 -2.24 17.44
N THR A 514 13.43 -1.91 16.92
CA THR A 514 14.50 -1.20 17.66
C THR A 514 14.34 0.32 17.59
N ARG A 515 15.01 1.04 18.48
CA ARG A 515 15.05 2.50 18.57
C ARG A 515 16.29 3.10 17.88
N THR A 516 17.46 2.47 17.97
CA THR A 516 18.73 2.96 17.39
C THR A 516 19.32 2.04 16.32
N ARG A 517 20.32 2.52 15.57
CA ARG A 517 21.05 1.71 14.58
C ARG A 517 21.90 0.61 15.23
N ARG A 518 22.45 0.88 16.42
CA ARG A 518 23.27 -0.07 17.19
C ARG A 518 22.44 -1.27 17.66
N GLU A 519 21.24 -1.00 18.18
CA GLU A 519 20.26 -2.03 18.55
C GLU A 519 19.82 -2.84 17.32
N ALA A 520 19.50 -2.17 16.20
CA ALA A 520 19.12 -2.83 14.95
C ALA A 520 20.20 -3.80 14.45
N TRP A 521 21.47 -3.40 14.52
CA TRP A 521 22.59 -4.24 14.10
C TRP A 521 22.81 -5.44 15.03
N ALA A 522 22.64 -5.27 16.35
CA ALA A 522 22.68 -6.39 17.28
C ALA A 522 21.60 -7.46 16.96
N CYS A 523 20.40 -7.03 16.57
CA CYS A 523 19.32 -7.92 16.11
C CYS A 523 19.61 -8.58 14.74
N PHE A 524 20.40 -7.95 13.88
CA PHE A 524 20.83 -8.52 12.61
C PHE A 524 21.94 -9.58 12.80
N LEU A 525 22.94 -9.29 13.64
CA LEU A 525 23.99 -10.25 14.00
C LEU A 525 23.42 -11.48 14.72
N SER A 526 22.43 -11.31 15.61
CA SER A 526 21.78 -12.45 16.28
C SER A 526 20.94 -13.32 15.34
N HIS A 527 20.42 -12.76 14.25
CA HIS A 527 19.85 -13.55 13.15
C HIS A 527 20.93 -14.37 12.42
N GLU A 528 22.06 -13.77 12.02
CA GLU A 528 23.15 -14.52 11.35
C GLU A 528 23.73 -15.62 12.26
N LEU A 529 23.91 -15.34 13.56
CA LEU A 529 24.34 -16.32 14.56
C LEU A 529 23.32 -17.44 14.84
N SER A 530 22.05 -17.26 14.50
CA SER A 530 21.02 -18.31 14.64
C SER A 530 21.13 -19.42 13.60
N GLY A 531 21.95 -19.23 12.55
CA GLY A 531 22.08 -20.17 11.44
C GLY A 531 20.85 -20.27 10.52
N GLU A 532 19.90 -19.33 10.66
CA GLU A 532 18.69 -19.28 9.85
C GLU A 532 18.95 -18.76 8.42
N SER A 533 18.07 -19.13 7.49
CA SER A 533 18.19 -18.79 6.08
C SER A 533 18.15 -17.28 5.85
N THR A 534 19.25 -16.71 5.34
CA THR A 534 19.31 -15.29 5.00
C THR A 534 18.29 -14.92 3.92
N HIS A 535 17.63 -13.77 4.08
CA HIS A 535 16.47 -13.40 3.26
C HIS A 535 16.37 -11.90 3.04
N SER A 536 15.84 -11.49 1.89
CA SER A 536 15.78 -10.10 1.43
C SER A 536 15.04 -9.16 2.39
N GLU A 537 13.96 -9.62 3.05
CA GLU A 537 13.21 -8.82 4.04
C GLU A 537 14.03 -8.48 5.31
N VAL A 538 15.01 -9.31 5.70
CA VAL A 538 15.88 -9.04 6.86
C VAL A 538 16.89 -7.95 6.49
N TYR A 539 17.48 -8.04 5.29
CA TYR A 539 18.32 -6.97 4.74
C TYR A 539 17.54 -5.68 4.52
N LEU A 540 16.30 -5.73 4.03
CA LEU A 540 15.42 -4.56 3.87
C LEU A 540 15.17 -3.86 5.21
N ALA A 541 14.87 -4.60 6.28
CA ALA A 541 14.71 -4.03 7.63
C ALA A 541 15.99 -3.33 8.13
N MET A 542 17.18 -3.84 7.80
CA MET A 542 18.44 -3.19 8.18
C MET A 542 18.77 -1.98 7.29
N PHE A 543 18.53 -2.07 5.97
CA PHE A 543 18.67 -0.92 5.05
C PHE A 543 17.72 0.24 5.40
N GLU A 544 16.50 -0.05 5.86
CA GLU A 544 15.59 0.95 6.43
C GLU A 544 16.25 1.70 7.60
N LYS A 545 16.83 0.98 8.58
CA LYS A 545 17.49 1.58 9.76
C LYS A 545 18.78 2.34 9.41
N LEU A 546 19.55 1.90 8.41
CA LEU A 546 20.75 2.62 7.96
C LEU A 546 20.42 3.86 7.12
N HIS A 547 19.38 3.81 6.27
CA HIS A 547 19.03 4.92 5.39
C HIS A 547 18.45 6.11 6.13
N TYR A 548 17.45 5.90 7.00
CA TYR A 548 16.79 7.01 7.68
C TYR A 548 17.75 7.67 8.69
N SER A 549 17.89 8.99 8.59
CA SER A 549 18.79 9.80 9.40
C SER A 549 18.53 9.62 10.91
N ALA A 550 19.61 9.72 11.69
CA ALA A 550 19.47 9.84 13.14
C ALA A 550 18.86 11.22 13.47
N ILE A 551 17.81 11.24 14.29
CA ILE A 551 17.13 12.49 14.66
C ILE A 551 18.08 13.37 15.47
N LYS A 552 18.39 14.55 14.93
CA LYS A 552 19.03 15.61 15.70
C LYS A 552 18.01 16.15 16.71
N ARG A 553 17.97 15.55 17.90
CA ARG A 553 17.36 16.18 19.06
C ARG A 553 18.04 17.54 19.26
N ILE A 554 17.32 18.61 18.93
CA ILE A 554 17.64 19.94 19.46
C ILE A 554 17.56 19.78 20.98
N PRO A 555 18.62 20.07 21.75
CA PRO A 555 18.51 20.05 23.19
C PRO A 555 17.39 21.02 23.61
N ALA A 556 16.52 20.59 24.51
CA ALA A 556 15.72 21.56 25.25
C ALA A 556 16.70 22.56 25.88
N PRO A 557 16.43 23.87 25.83
CA PRO A 557 17.25 24.82 26.56
C PRO A 557 17.30 24.39 28.04
N PRO A 558 18.46 24.51 28.72
CA PRO A 558 18.55 24.13 30.12
C PRO A 558 17.52 24.92 30.93
N LEU A 559 16.83 24.25 31.85
CA LEU A 559 15.75 24.84 32.65
C LEU A 559 16.27 26.07 33.41
N SER A 560 15.92 27.26 32.90
CA SER A 560 15.98 28.50 33.66
C SER A 560 14.97 28.43 34.79
N ALA A 561 15.34 28.87 35.99
CA ALA A 561 14.55 28.68 37.20
C ALA A 561 13.22 29.48 37.24
N ASP A 562 12.97 30.33 36.26
CA ASP A 562 11.87 31.31 36.21
C ASP A 562 10.70 30.85 35.30
N ALA A 563 10.33 29.57 35.36
CA ALA A 563 9.52 28.89 34.32
C ALA A 563 8.02 28.69 34.64
N ASP A 564 7.43 29.47 35.56
CA ASP A 564 6.03 29.32 36.02
C ASP A 564 4.93 29.72 34.99
N GLN A 565 5.28 30.10 33.76
CA GLN A 565 4.32 30.55 32.73
C GLN A 565 4.54 29.96 31.32
N ALA A 566 5.16 28.79 31.21
CA ALA A 566 5.24 28.04 29.95
C ALA A 566 4.26 26.83 29.96
N PRO A 567 3.14 26.86 29.21
CA PRO A 567 2.27 25.69 29.09
C PRO A 567 2.98 24.55 28.33
N GLU A 568 2.72 23.31 28.75
CA GLU A 568 3.48 22.12 28.38
C GLU A 568 3.34 21.76 26.88
N ASP A 569 4.45 21.81 26.10
CA ASP A 569 4.51 21.43 24.66
C ASP A 569 4.55 19.90 24.44
N ASP A 570 3.91 19.14 25.33
CA ASP A 570 4.15 17.69 25.49
C ASP A 570 3.34 16.81 24.52
N GLY A 571 2.24 17.36 23.97
CA GLY A 571 1.36 16.66 23.05
C GLY A 571 2.00 16.30 21.70
N ASN A 572 3.08 16.95 21.29
CA ASN A 572 3.59 16.91 19.91
C ASN A 572 4.97 16.24 19.71
N HIS A 573 5.63 15.73 20.77
CA HIS A 573 6.84 14.93 20.58
C HIS A 573 6.51 13.60 19.87
N LEU A 574 7.35 13.20 18.90
CA LEU A 574 7.26 11.90 18.25
C LEU A 574 8.09 10.87 19.03
N LEU A 575 7.44 9.80 19.47
CA LEU A 575 8.09 8.74 20.23
C LEU A 575 8.68 7.69 19.27
N PRO A 576 9.71 6.93 19.67
CA PRO A 576 10.25 5.86 18.84
C PRO A 576 9.13 4.90 18.41
N GLY A 577 9.16 4.50 17.14
CA GLY A 577 8.12 3.66 16.52
C GLY A 577 6.93 4.41 15.91
N ASP A 578 6.75 5.72 16.13
CA ASP A 578 5.73 6.52 15.41
C ASP A 578 6.21 7.01 14.03
N MET A 579 7.51 6.88 13.78
CA MET A 579 8.21 7.38 12.61
C MET A 579 9.29 6.40 12.16
N LYS A 580 9.72 6.53 10.89
CA LYS A 580 10.79 5.70 10.32
C LYS A 580 12.20 6.17 10.70
N GLU A 581 12.33 7.42 11.16
CA GLU A 581 13.58 7.99 11.61
C GLU A 581 14.07 7.33 12.90
N VAL A 582 15.39 7.24 13.04
CA VAL A 582 16.05 6.45 14.07
C VAL A 582 16.56 7.39 15.16
N LEU A 583 16.46 7.02 16.44
CA LEU A 583 17.03 7.87 17.49
C LEU A 583 18.55 7.69 17.58
N PRO A 584 19.29 8.73 18.01
CA PRO A 584 20.71 8.59 18.31
C PRO A 584 20.93 7.57 19.44
N ASP A 585 22.13 7.00 19.48
CA ASP A 585 22.56 6.13 20.58
C ASP A 585 22.58 6.90 21.93
N PRO A 586 22.37 6.21 23.07
CA PRO A 586 22.27 6.87 24.38
C PRO A 586 23.57 7.54 24.80
N SER A 587 23.48 8.61 25.59
CA SER A 587 24.65 9.41 26.03
C SER A 587 25.62 8.67 26.96
N SER A 588 25.15 7.66 27.68
CA SER A 588 25.98 6.80 28.54
C SER A 588 26.30 5.48 27.85
N SER A 589 27.59 5.15 27.79
CA SER A 589 28.10 3.89 27.25
C SER A 589 27.65 2.66 28.04
N LEU A 590 27.19 2.83 29.30
CA LEU A 590 26.60 1.74 30.10
C LEU A 590 25.29 1.21 29.51
N HIS A 591 24.63 1.98 28.64
CA HIS A 591 23.42 1.57 27.93
C HIS A 591 23.68 1.09 26.50
N TYR A 592 24.94 0.98 26.07
CA TYR A 592 25.29 0.44 24.76
C TYR A 592 25.13 -1.08 24.70
N VAL A 593 24.41 -1.54 23.69
CA VAL A 593 24.37 -2.97 23.33
C VAL A 593 25.78 -3.44 22.96
N TYR A 594 26.20 -4.58 23.48
CA TYR A 594 27.43 -5.23 23.04
C TYR A 594 27.30 -5.63 21.55
N LEU A 595 28.36 -5.40 20.77
CA LEU A 595 28.42 -5.74 19.36
C LEU A 595 29.70 -6.50 19.05
N SER A 596 29.58 -7.61 18.33
CA SER A 596 30.72 -8.37 17.80
C SER A 596 31.36 -7.70 16.58
N GLU A 597 30.58 -6.94 15.81
CA GLU A 597 31.01 -6.19 14.62
C GLU A 597 30.51 -4.73 14.72
N PRO A 598 31.27 -3.73 14.23
CA PRO A 598 30.78 -2.35 14.13
C PRO A 598 29.53 -2.26 13.24
N VAL A 599 28.70 -1.23 13.45
CA VAL A 599 27.53 -0.99 12.59
C VAL A 599 28.01 -0.59 11.19
N PRO A 600 27.66 -1.34 10.12
CA PRO A 600 28.23 -1.13 8.80
C PRO A 600 27.69 0.13 8.12
N GLU A 601 28.49 0.70 7.23
CA GLU A 601 27.99 1.67 6.25
C GLU A 601 27.01 1.01 5.27
N TYR A 602 26.18 1.85 4.66
CA TYR A 602 25.20 1.44 3.64
C TYR A 602 25.85 0.67 2.47
N LYS A 603 27.09 1.02 2.09
CA LYS A 603 27.84 0.32 1.02
C LYS A 603 28.36 -1.03 1.49
N GLU A 604 28.88 -1.12 2.72
CA GLU A 604 29.41 -2.36 3.30
C GLU A 604 28.32 -3.42 3.46
N LEU A 605 27.11 -3.03 3.91
CA LEU A 605 25.96 -3.94 3.96
C LEU A 605 25.54 -4.42 2.55
N LEU A 606 25.68 -3.58 1.52
CA LEU A 606 25.38 -3.97 0.13
C LEU A 606 26.40 -4.99 -0.41
N GLU A 607 27.67 -4.87 -0.05
CA GLU A 607 28.66 -5.90 -0.40
C GLU A 607 28.46 -7.19 0.44
N ARG A 608 28.10 -7.11 1.72
CA ARG A 608 27.72 -8.30 2.55
C ARG A 608 26.51 -9.04 1.95
N MET A 609 25.54 -8.30 1.42
CA MET A 609 24.38 -8.86 0.70
C MET A 609 24.78 -9.57 -0.61
N ARG A 610 25.81 -9.07 -1.31
CA ARG A 610 26.34 -9.69 -2.54
C ARG A 610 27.19 -10.92 -2.25
N THR A 611 28.06 -10.90 -1.25
CA THR A 611 28.90 -12.07 -0.88
C THR A 611 28.04 -13.22 -0.34
N THR A 612 26.91 -12.92 0.31
CA THR A 612 25.89 -13.91 0.68
C THR A 612 24.97 -14.34 -0.48
N ASN A 613 25.25 -13.90 -1.72
CA ASN A 613 24.53 -14.22 -2.97
C ASN A 613 23.04 -13.83 -2.98
N ILE A 614 22.61 -12.88 -2.14
CA ILE A 614 21.21 -12.46 -2.05
C ILE A 614 20.89 -11.47 -3.18
N LYS A 615 20.10 -11.91 -4.16
CA LYS A 615 19.59 -11.03 -5.22
C LYS A 615 18.54 -10.06 -4.66
N PRO A 616 18.69 -8.73 -4.86
CA PRO A 616 17.69 -7.77 -4.45
C PRO A 616 16.51 -7.80 -5.42
N SER A 617 15.35 -8.27 -4.95
CA SER A 617 14.13 -8.41 -5.74
C SER A 617 12.98 -7.56 -5.19
N HIS A 618 11.95 -7.34 -6.01
CA HIS A 618 10.67 -6.71 -5.64
C HIS A 618 10.85 -5.44 -4.78
N ARG A 619 10.41 -5.50 -3.50
CA ARG A 619 10.45 -4.39 -2.54
C ARG A 619 11.85 -3.94 -2.17
N LEU A 620 12.80 -4.87 -2.03
CA LEU A 620 14.19 -4.54 -1.71
C LEU A 620 14.84 -3.82 -2.90
N LEU A 621 14.62 -4.30 -4.13
CA LEU A 621 15.10 -3.60 -5.33
C LEU A 621 14.52 -2.17 -5.42
N ALA A 622 13.20 -2.02 -5.25
CA ALA A 622 12.55 -0.71 -5.24
C ALA A 622 13.13 0.21 -4.16
N PHE A 623 13.27 -0.27 -2.91
CA PHE A 623 13.86 0.51 -1.82
C PHE A 623 15.30 0.94 -2.14
N LEU A 624 16.16 0.03 -2.59
CA LEU A 624 17.54 0.35 -2.94
C LEU A 624 17.61 1.39 -4.06
N LEU A 625 16.77 1.29 -5.10
CA LEU A 625 16.69 2.32 -6.15
C LEU A 625 16.27 3.68 -5.60
N GLU A 626 15.30 3.73 -4.69
CA GLU A 626 14.84 4.95 -4.04
C GLU A 626 15.85 5.60 -3.07
N THR A 627 16.80 4.82 -2.52
CA THR A 627 17.64 5.25 -1.39
C THR A 627 19.16 5.26 -1.64
N CYS A 628 19.68 4.47 -2.59
CA CYS A 628 21.11 4.45 -2.95
C CYS A 628 21.61 5.82 -3.46
N PRO A 629 22.68 6.41 -2.88
CA PRO A 629 23.21 7.69 -3.33
C PRO A 629 23.94 7.61 -4.68
N ASP A 630 24.52 6.46 -5.02
CA ASP A 630 25.37 6.29 -6.20
C ASP A 630 24.55 5.89 -7.45
N PHE A 631 24.72 6.63 -8.55
CA PHE A 631 24.07 6.33 -9.84
C PHE A 631 24.51 4.98 -10.43
N HIS A 632 25.82 4.70 -10.45
CA HIS A 632 26.36 3.46 -11.02
C HIS A 632 25.88 2.21 -10.25
N THR A 633 25.84 2.29 -8.92
CA THR A 633 25.30 1.21 -8.07
C THR A 633 23.84 0.91 -8.38
N CYS A 634 23.02 1.94 -8.65
CA CYS A 634 21.62 1.75 -9.09
C CYS A 634 21.53 1.06 -10.46
N LEU A 635 22.34 1.46 -11.44
CA LEU A 635 22.39 0.79 -12.76
C LEU A 635 22.82 -0.68 -12.63
N ASN A 636 23.80 -0.98 -11.77
CA ASN A 636 24.26 -2.35 -11.55
C ASN A 636 23.16 -3.22 -10.91
N LEU A 637 22.37 -2.67 -9.98
CA LEU A 637 21.20 -3.34 -9.41
C LEU A 637 20.11 -3.64 -10.47
N LEU A 638 19.89 -2.72 -11.42
CA LEU A 638 18.98 -2.96 -12.56
C LEU A 638 19.55 -4.01 -13.52
N HIS A 639 20.85 -3.98 -13.84
CA HIS A 639 21.50 -5.01 -14.67
C HIS A 639 21.42 -6.41 -14.03
N MET A 640 21.57 -6.53 -12.70
CA MET A 640 21.39 -7.80 -11.98
C MET A 640 19.97 -8.37 -12.05
N SER A 641 18.97 -7.50 -12.25
CA SER A 641 17.53 -7.83 -12.25
C SER A 641 16.92 -7.77 -13.66
N ARG A 642 17.75 -7.69 -14.71
CA ARG A 642 17.29 -7.38 -16.09
C ARG A 642 16.28 -8.38 -16.66
N GLU A 643 16.38 -9.65 -16.25
CA GLU A 643 15.52 -10.75 -16.72
C GLU A 643 14.15 -10.77 -16.00
N ASP A 644 14.02 -10.09 -14.86
CA ASP A 644 12.79 -10.08 -14.07
C ASP A 644 11.64 -9.41 -14.84
N PHE A 645 10.41 -9.83 -14.53
CA PHE A 645 9.19 -9.39 -15.22
C PHE A 645 9.26 -9.62 -16.74
N ASN A 646 9.60 -10.86 -17.13
CA ASN A 646 9.73 -11.30 -18.53
C ASN A 646 10.76 -10.46 -19.35
N GLY A 647 11.84 -10.02 -18.71
CA GLY A 647 12.80 -9.09 -19.31
C GLY A 647 12.28 -7.65 -19.42
N GLY A 648 11.22 -7.29 -18.70
CA GLY A 648 10.64 -5.94 -18.71
C GLY A 648 11.59 -4.89 -18.16
N ILE A 649 12.39 -5.24 -17.13
CA ILE A 649 13.45 -4.37 -16.60
C ILE A 649 14.56 -4.19 -17.64
N GLY A 650 14.97 -5.27 -18.32
CA GLY A 650 15.94 -5.23 -19.40
C GLY A 650 15.52 -4.28 -20.53
N ARG A 651 14.27 -4.36 -21.00
CA ARG A 651 13.77 -3.47 -22.07
C ARG A 651 13.84 -1.98 -21.69
N ILE A 652 13.50 -1.63 -20.44
CA ILE A 652 13.64 -0.24 -19.93
C ILE A 652 15.11 0.18 -19.82
N LEU A 653 16.04 -0.75 -19.60
CA LEU A 653 17.47 -0.47 -19.41
C LEU A 653 18.25 -0.40 -20.73
N TYR A 654 17.74 -1.02 -21.80
CA TYR A 654 18.33 -1.04 -23.14
C TYR A 654 17.52 -0.22 -24.17
N GLY A 655 16.45 0.46 -23.77
CA GLY A 655 15.63 1.29 -24.67
C GLY A 655 14.82 0.49 -25.69
N MET A 656 14.69 -0.83 -25.51
CA MET A 656 13.99 -1.73 -26.44
C MET A 656 12.48 -1.49 -26.38
N ASN A 657 11.86 -1.43 -27.55
CA ASN A 657 10.52 -0.85 -27.79
C ASN A 657 9.58 -1.83 -28.52
N ASP A 658 9.97 -3.09 -28.54
CA ASP A 658 9.48 -4.15 -29.42
C ASP A 658 8.40 -5.03 -28.75
N ASP A 659 8.31 -5.01 -27.41
CA ASP A 659 7.23 -5.63 -26.65
C ASP A 659 6.81 -4.77 -25.45
N ASP A 660 5.70 -4.05 -25.63
CA ASP A 660 5.04 -3.23 -24.61
C ASP A 660 4.46 -4.07 -23.45
N ALA A 661 4.10 -5.33 -23.68
CA ALA A 661 3.42 -6.16 -22.70
C ALA A 661 4.35 -6.61 -21.57
N SER A 662 5.63 -6.91 -21.87
CA SER A 662 6.63 -7.19 -20.83
C SER A 662 6.89 -5.99 -19.93
N VAL A 663 6.96 -4.77 -20.47
CA VAL A 663 7.09 -3.54 -19.66
C VAL A 663 5.84 -3.30 -18.80
N ARG A 664 4.64 -3.51 -19.36
CA ARG A 664 3.36 -3.48 -18.63
C ARG A 664 3.19 -4.63 -17.62
N SER A 665 4.13 -5.59 -17.55
CA SER A 665 4.16 -6.65 -16.55
C SER A 665 4.94 -6.28 -15.27
N VAL A 666 5.77 -5.23 -15.32
CA VAL A 666 6.51 -4.70 -14.17
C VAL A 666 5.55 -4.16 -13.11
N GLU A 667 5.77 -4.50 -11.84
CA GLU A 667 4.94 -4.01 -10.74
C GLU A 667 5.00 -2.48 -10.61
N GLY A 668 3.84 -1.82 -10.48
CA GLY A 668 3.74 -0.36 -10.58
C GLY A 668 4.61 0.41 -9.58
N TYR A 669 4.84 -0.12 -8.38
CA TYR A 669 5.74 0.50 -7.40
C TYR A 669 7.23 0.40 -7.80
N LEU A 670 7.63 -0.66 -8.53
CA LEU A 670 8.99 -0.82 -9.03
C LEU A 670 9.23 0.04 -10.28
N PHE A 671 8.26 0.11 -11.20
CA PHE A 671 8.27 1.09 -12.30
C PHE A 671 8.40 2.53 -11.75
N THR A 672 7.66 2.84 -10.68
CA THR A 672 7.75 4.11 -9.94
C THR A 672 9.13 4.35 -9.33
N ALA A 673 9.78 3.32 -8.78
CA ALA A 673 11.15 3.41 -8.28
C ALA A 673 12.18 3.67 -9.41
N ILE A 674 11.98 3.09 -10.60
CA ILE A 674 12.79 3.36 -11.80
C ILE A 674 12.59 4.81 -12.28
N ILE A 675 11.34 5.29 -12.38
CA ILE A 675 11.04 6.69 -12.69
C ILE A 675 11.67 7.62 -11.63
N ARG A 676 11.60 7.29 -10.33
CA ARG A 676 12.26 8.09 -9.28
C ARG A 676 13.78 8.06 -9.38
N PHE A 677 14.39 6.94 -9.76
CA PHE A 677 15.83 6.83 -10.01
C PHE A 677 16.27 7.77 -11.15
N LEU A 678 15.60 7.71 -12.30
CA LEU A 678 15.83 8.62 -13.44
C LEU A 678 15.60 10.08 -13.02
N CYS A 679 14.50 10.36 -12.32
CA CYS A 679 14.19 11.68 -11.80
C CYS A 679 15.23 12.19 -10.79
N ARG A 680 15.79 11.35 -9.91
CA ARG A 680 16.75 11.78 -8.87
C ARG A 680 18.01 12.36 -9.53
N PHE A 681 18.63 11.60 -10.43
CA PHE A 681 19.89 11.97 -11.07
C PHE A 681 19.73 12.89 -12.28
N GLY A 682 18.55 12.90 -12.91
CA GLY A 682 18.23 13.78 -14.03
C GLY A 682 18.13 15.27 -13.66
N ARG A 683 18.37 16.11 -14.66
CA ARG A 683 18.29 17.58 -14.61
C ARG A 683 17.45 18.11 -15.77
N PHE A 684 16.74 19.19 -15.53
CA PHE A 684 15.94 19.90 -16.54
C PHE A 684 16.74 21.14 -16.92
N GLU A 685 17.58 21.01 -17.92
CA GLU A 685 18.44 22.08 -18.46
C GLU A 685 17.93 22.56 -19.84
N ARG A 686 17.09 21.76 -20.51
CA ARG A 686 16.38 22.08 -21.76
C ARG A 686 14.90 21.70 -21.65
N PRO A 687 13.99 22.34 -22.42
CA PRO A 687 12.60 21.89 -22.53
C PRO A 687 12.54 20.45 -23.06
N LEU A 688 11.55 19.68 -22.58
CA LEU A 688 11.34 18.30 -23.00
C LEU A 688 10.72 18.26 -24.41
N PRO A 689 11.10 17.28 -25.27
CA PRO A 689 10.39 17.03 -26.50
C PRO A 689 8.98 16.49 -26.19
N ARG A 690 7.99 16.90 -26.99
CA ARG A 690 6.60 16.43 -26.87
C ARG A 690 6.44 14.95 -27.20
N GLU A 691 7.23 14.47 -28.15
CA GLU A 691 7.27 13.07 -28.56
C GLU A 691 8.52 12.39 -27.97
N PRO A 692 8.44 11.10 -27.58
CA PRO A 692 9.57 10.38 -27.00
C PRO A 692 10.67 10.16 -28.05
N THR A 693 11.89 10.59 -27.75
CA THR A 693 13.07 10.36 -28.59
C THR A 693 13.48 8.89 -28.56
N VAL A 694 13.10 8.16 -29.62
CA VAL A 694 13.57 6.79 -29.88
C VAL A 694 15.02 6.87 -30.37
N LEU A 695 15.93 6.23 -29.64
CA LEU A 695 17.35 6.08 -29.98
C LEU A 695 17.67 4.60 -30.21
N ASP A 696 18.78 4.32 -30.89
CA ASP A 696 19.32 2.95 -30.97
C ASP A 696 19.70 2.44 -29.56
N PRO A 697 19.53 1.13 -29.25
CA PRO A 697 19.90 0.58 -27.94
C PRO A 697 21.34 0.86 -27.48
N GLN A 698 22.32 0.96 -28.40
CA GLN A 698 23.70 1.30 -28.06
C GLN A 698 23.84 2.77 -27.68
N GLU A 699 23.24 3.67 -28.46
CA GLU A 699 23.20 5.10 -28.15
C GLU A 699 22.45 5.37 -26.84
N HIS A 700 21.31 4.72 -26.64
CA HIS A 700 20.49 4.82 -25.45
C HIS A 700 21.28 4.47 -24.16
N VAL A 701 22.02 3.36 -24.16
CA VAL A 701 22.87 2.97 -23.02
C VAL A 701 24.00 3.99 -22.77
N GLN A 702 24.55 4.62 -23.82
CA GLN A 702 25.52 5.70 -23.66
C GLN A 702 24.88 6.98 -23.10
N GLN A 703 23.72 7.40 -23.62
CA GLN A 703 23.01 8.60 -23.18
C GLN A 703 22.50 8.48 -21.74
N ILE A 704 21.98 7.32 -21.31
CA ILE A 704 21.64 7.07 -19.89
C ILE A 704 22.87 7.30 -18.99
N ARG A 705 24.05 6.86 -19.42
CA ARG A 705 25.28 6.94 -18.59
C ARG A 705 25.91 8.33 -18.56
N THR A 706 25.72 9.15 -19.58
CA THR A 706 26.42 10.46 -19.73
C THR A 706 25.51 11.67 -19.60
N ASN A 707 24.27 11.61 -20.14
CA ASN A 707 23.43 12.78 -20.37
C ASN A 707 22.32 12.92 -19.32
N LYS A 708 22.48 13.89 -18.42
CA LYS A 708 21.55 14.15 -17.31
C LYS A 708 20.23 14.80 -17.74
N ASN A 709 20.15 15.39 -18.94
CA ASN A 709 18.87 15.88 -19.49
C ASN A 709 18.08 14.71 -20.09
N TYR A 710 18.75 13.81 -20.81
CA TYR A 710 18.14 12.58 -21.37
C TYR A 710 17.49 11.69 -20.30
N LEU A 711 18.03 11.64 -19.08
CA LEU A 711 17.36 10.93 -17.97
C LEU A 711 15.93 11.43 -17.67
N LEU A 712 15.64 12.72 -17.88
CA LEU A 712 14.28 13.26 -17.73
C LEU A 712 13.46 13.14 -19.03
N GLU A 713 14.09 13.29 -20.20
CA GLU A 713 13.45 13.03 -21.50
C GLU A 713 12.95 11.59 -21.59
N TYR A 714 13.77 10.62 -21.17
CA TYR A 714 13.41 9.21 -21.14
C TYR A 714 12.35 8.91 -20.07
N ALA A 715 12.45 9.48 -18.87
CA ALA A 715 11.39 9.35 -17.85
C ALA A 715 10.05 9.93 -18.33
N HIS A 716 10.05 11.04 -19.06
CA HIS A 716 8.87 11.60 -19.72
C HIS A 716 8.32 10.62 -20.77
N GLY A 717 9.17 10.15 -21.68
CA GLY A 717 8.79 9.21 -22.74
C GLY A 717 8.21 7.89 -22.21
N LEU A 718 8.76 7.36 -21.11
CA LEU A 718 8.23 6.20 -20.41
C LEU A 718 6.80 6.43 -19.90
N LEU A 719 6.51 7.60 -19.33
CA LEU A 719 5.16 7.93 -18.86
C LEU A 719 4.17 8.10 -20.02
N VAL A 720 4.55 8.85 -21.06
CA VAL A 720 3.69 9.14 -22.23
C VAL A 720 3.38 7.87 -23.05
N ARG A 721 4.37 6.99 -23.24
CA ARG A 721 4.22 5.72 -23.96
C ARG A 721 3.43 4.68 -23.16
N TYR A 722 3.90 4.33 -21.97
CA TYR A 722 3.36 3.18 -21.21
C TYR A 722 2.13 3.52 -20.38
N ARG A 723 1.84 4.81 -20.16
CA ARG A 723 0.65 5.35 -19.46
C ARG A 723 0.31 4.59 -18.17
N PRO A 724 1.24 4.52 -17.21
CA PRO A 724 1.10 3.66 -16.03
C PRO A 724 -0.11 4.05 -15.18
N LYS A 725 -0.96 3.06 -14.85
CA LYS A 725 -2.17 3.27 -14.03
C LYS A 725 -1.89 3.50 -12.53
N TYR A 726 -0.64 3.36 -12.11
CA TYR A 726 -0.22 3.57 -10.73
C TYR A 726 0.19 5.03 -10.50
N ARG A 727 -0.73 5.82 -9.91
CA ARG A 727 -0.67 7.30 -9.81
C ARG A 727 0.71 7.87 -9.37
N PRO A 728 1.42 7.33 -8.36
CA PRO A 728 2.69 7.91 -7.90
C PRO A 728 3.80 8.07 -8.95
N ALA A 729 3.79 7.28 -10.04
CA ALA A 729 4.77 7.43 -11.12
C ALA A 729 4.70 8.83 -11.77
N TRP A 730 3.50 9.37 -11.94
CA TRP A 730 3.25 10.71 -12.47
C TRP A 730 3.59 11.78 -11.44
N ALA A 731 3.13 11.60 -10.20
CA ALA A 731 3.35 12.54 -9.09
C ALA A 731 4.84 12.87 -8.89
N ILE A 732 5.70 11.84 -8.91
CA ILE A 732 7.16 12.01 -8.73
C ILE A 732 7.80 12.84 -9.85
N PHE A 733 7.40 12.60 -11.10
CA PHE A 733 7.95 13.31 -12.25
C PHE A 733 7.57 14.79 -12.21
N ILE A 734 6.28 15.08 -12.00
CA ILE A 734 5.76 16.46 -11.87
C ILE A 734 6.43 17.17 -10.68
N ASN A 735 6.52 16.51 -9.52
CA ASN A 735 7.15 17.05 -8.31
C ASN A 735 8.65 17.36 -8.53
N LYS A 736 9.37 16.52 -9.29
CA LYS A 736 10.78 16.76 -9.68
C LYS A 736 10.95 18.01 -10.55
N LEU A 737 10.04 18.25 -11.50
CA LEU A 737 10.06 19.47 -12.35
C LEU A 737 9.91 20.73 -11.49
N LEU A 738 9.02 20.70 -10.49
CA LEU A 738 8.69 21.85 -9.64
C LEU A 738 9.81 22.20 -8.64
N HIS A 739 10.46 21.21 -8.04
CA HIS A 739 11.47 21.44 -6.98
C HIS A 739 12.89 21.74 -7.46
N GLN A 740 13.14 21.75 -8.77
CA GLN A 740 14.42 22.16 -9.36
C GLN A 740 14.60 23.69 -9.27
N ARG A 741 15.45 24.11 -8.31
CA ARG A 741 15.80 25.50 -7.98
C ARG A 741 16.56 26.22 -9.11
N LYS A 742 16.38 27.54 -9.19
CA LYS A 742 17.13 28.51 -10.04
C LYS A 742 17.12 28.18 -11.54
N LEU A 743 15.96 28.27 -12.18
CA LEU A 743 15.85 28.33 -13.65
C LEU A 743 15.30 29.70 -14.10
N PRO A 744 15.57 30.15 -15.34
CA PRO A 744 15.02 31.39 -15.89
C PRO A 744 13.49 31.40 -15.94
N GLN A 745 12.91 32.59 -15.83
CA GLN A 745 11.46 32.84 -15.73
C GLN A 745 10.66 32.27 -16.91
N ALA A 746 11.17 32.38 -18.14
CA ALA A 746 10.56 31.78 -19.34
C ALA A 746 10.37 30.26 -19.24
N VAL A 747 11.23 29.57 -18.48
CA VAL A 747 11.18 28.11 -18.31
C VAL A 747 10.05 27.67 -17.36
N GLN A 748 9.52 28.57 -16.54
CA GLN A 748 8.39 28.28 -15.64
C GLN A 748 7.08 28.07 -16.41
N VAL A 749 6.89 28.80 -17.52
CA VAL A 749 5.71 28.64 -18.39
C VAL A 749 5.78 27.33 -19.16
N GLU A 750 6.95 26.97 -19.69
CA GLU A 750 7.16 25.66 -20.34
C GLU A 750 6.97 24.49 -19.36
N ARG A 751 7.42 24.62 -18.11
CA ARG A 751 7.11 23.66 -17.04
C ARG A 751 5.61 23.53 -16.80
N TYR A 752 4.88 24.64 -16.72
CA TYR A 752 3.43 24.60 -16.56
C TYR A 752 2.74 23.91 -17.74
N ARG A 753 3.19 24.18 -18.96
CA ARG A 753 2.71 23.52 -20.17
C ARG A 753 2.93 22.00 -20.12
N VAL A 754 4.14 21.54 -19.81
CA VAL A 754 4.41 20.09 -19.61
C VAL A 754 3.52 19.48 -18.53
N VAL A 755 3.23 20.18 -17.43
CA VAL A 755 2.30 19.67 -16.40
C VAL A 755 0.86 19.60 -16.90
N CYS A 756 0.44 20.53 -17.77
CA CYS A 756 -0.87 20.45 -18.44
C CYS A 756 -0.94 19.26 -19.42
N ASP A 757 0.06 19.12 -20.29
CA ASP A 757 0.19 18.02 -21.26
C ASP A 757 0.16 16.64 -20.54
N LEU A 758 0.81 16.53 -19.37
CA LEU A 758 0.78 15.34 -18.52
C LEU A 758 -0.58 15.09 -17.86
N LEU A 759 -1.29 16.12 -17.41
CA LEU A 759 -2.66 15.98 -16.87
C LEU A 759 -3.63 15.46 -17.94
N GLU A 760 -3.49 15.93 -19.19
CA GLU A 760 -4.26 15.43 -20.33
C GLU A 760 -3.93 13.96 -20.64
N HIS A 761 -2.67 13.54 -20.53
CA HIS A 761 -2.29 12.12 -20.63
C HIS A 761 -2.82 11.25 -19.47
N ILE A 762 -2.88 11.76 -18.23
CA ILE A 762 -3.50 11.08 -17.08
C ILE A 762 -5.01 10.90 -17.34
N GLU A 763 -5.68 11.92 -17.88
CA GLU A 763 -7.11 11.82 -18.23
C GLU A 763 -7.34 10.77 -19.32
N GLN A 764 -6.53 10.80 -20.40
CA GLN A 764 -6.57 9.83 -21.50
C GLN A 764 -6.26 8.38 -21.05
N ALA A 765 -5.53 8.19 -19.94
CA ALA A 765 -5.23 6.87 -19.38
C ALA A 765 -6.38 6.26 -18.54
N ASP A 766 -7.48 7.01 -18.36
CA ASP A 766 -8.60 6.73 -17.47
C ASP A 766 -8.18 6.58 -15.99
N VAL A 767 -7.21 7.40 -15.55
CA VAL A 767 -6.68 7.44 -14.19
C VAL A 767 -7.25 8.66 -13.45
N ASP A 768 -7.66 8.52 -12.18
CA ASP A 768 -8.01 9.70 -11.37
C ASP A 768 -6.76 10.43 -10.87
N VAL A 769 -6.85 11.75 -10.78
CA VAL A 769 -5.91 12.60 -10.05
C VAL A 769 -6.08 12.35 -8.54
N ASP A 770 -4.96 12.27 -7.81
CA ASP A 770 -4.93 12.22 -6.35
C ASP A 770 -4.40 13.54 -5.75
N ASP A 771 -4.48 13.65 -4.42
CA ASP A 771 -3.97 14.79 -3.64
C ASP A 771 -2.55 15.23 -4.03
N ASP A 772 -1.64 14.28 -4.23
CA ASP A 772 -0.23 14.56 -4.51
C ASP A 772 -0.08 15.20 -5.91
N ILE A 773 -0.80 14.69 -6.92
CA ILE A 773 -0.84 15.27 -8.27
C ILE A 773 -1.60 16.62 -8.28
N PHE A 774 -2.70 16.74 -7.54
CA PHE A 774 -3.48 17.97 -7.42
C PHE A 774 -2.69 19.10 -6.75
N GLY A 775 -2.03 18.82 -5.63
CA GLY A 775 -1.12 19.76 -4.96
C GLY A 775 0.01 20.22 -5.88
N CYS A 776 0.57 19.31 -6.69
CA CYS A 776 1.53 19.67 -7.72
C CYS A 776 0.95 20.57 -8.82
N ALA A 777 -0.28 20.33 -9.29
CA ALA A 777 -0.95 21.19 -10.27
C ALA A 777 -1.21 22.61 -9.71
N CYS A 778 -1.62 22.71 -8.45
CA CYS A 778 -1.76 23.98 -7.73
C CYS A 778 -0.41 24.73 -7.61
N MET A 779 0.68 24.03 -7.26
CA MET A 779 2.03 24.61 -7.24
C MET A 779 2.49 25.09 -8.62
N ALA A 780 2.29 24.29 -9.67
CA ALA A 780 2.66 24.63 -11.04
C ALA A 780 1.94 25.91 -11.51
N THR A 781 0.64 25.98 -11.26
CA THR A 781 -0.20 27.15 -11.58
C THR A 781 0.23 28.38 -10.80
N THR A 782 0.52 28.24 -9.50
CA THR A 782 1.00 29.34 -8.64
C THR A 782 2.31 29.93 -9.17
N TYR A 783 3.28 29.09 -9.54
CA TYR A 783 4.57 29.56 -10.07
C TYR A 783 4.45 30.20 -11.45
N ALA A 784 3.55 29.71 -12.31
CA ALA A 784 3.30 30.29 -13.61
C ALA A 784 2.64 31.67 -13.51
N ALA A 785 1.59 31.81 -12.68
CA ALA A 785 0.93 33.09 -12.43
C ALA A 785 1.90 34.14 -11.85
N GLN A 786 2.68 33.76 -10.83
CA GLN A 786 3.71 34.63 -10.23
C GLN A 786 4.79 35.06 -11.23
N SER A 787 5.11 34.22 -12.21
CA SER A 787 6.08 34.56 -13.26
C SER A 787 5.53 35.57 -14.28
N MET A 788 4.20 35.68 -14.43
CA MET A 788 3.58 36.51 -15.46
C MET A 788 3.33 37.95 -15.00
N GLY A 789 2.99 38.18 -13.73
CA GLY A 789 2.90 39.53 -13.14
C GLY A 789 4.23 40.32 -13.07
N GLN A 790 5.30 39.81 -13.70
CA GLN A 790 6.66 40.35 -13.68
C GLN A 790 7.30 40.43 -15.08
N SER A 791 6.57 40.15 -16.16
CA SER A 791 7.15 40.10 -17.53
C SER A 791 6.14 40.43 -18.62
N THR A 792 6.63 40.87 -19.80
CA THR A 792 5.80 41.08 -20.99
C THR A 792 5.37 39.75 -21.60
N VAL A 793 4.05 39.57 -21.77
CA VAL A 793 3.44 38.24 -21.94
C VAL A 793 3.14 37.89 -23.40
N SER A 794 3.46 36.65 -23.80
CA SER A 794 3.01 36.05 -25.06
C SER A 794 1.51 35.71 -24.98
N ILE A 795 0.74 36.12 -25.99
CA ILE A 795 -0.74 35.95 -26.02
C ILE A 795 -1.18 34.49 -25.85
N LYS A 796 -0.36 33.52 -26.27
CA LYS A 796 -0.65 32.08 -26.10
C LYS A 796 -0.57 31.63 -24.65
N ASP A 797 0.36 32.19 -23.88
CA ASP A 797 0.64 31.80 -22.50
C ASP A 797 -0.32 32.47 -21.52
N ALA A 798 -0.76 33.70 -21.81
CA ALA A 798 -1.89 34.34 -21.14
C ALA A 798 -3.18 33.49 -21.27
N ARG A 799 -3.47 32.97 -22.47
CA ARG A 799 -4.64 32.09 -22.72
C ARG A 799 -4.53 30.73 -22.01
N LEU A 800 -3.32 30.19 -21.86
CA LEU A 800 -3.11 28.96 -21.11
C LEU A 800 -3.47 29.17 -19.63
N LEU A 801 -3.06 30.30 -19.03
CA LEU A 801 -3.37 30.61 -17.64
C LEU A 801 -4.81 31.06 -17.39
N SER A 802 -5.48 31.72 -18.34
CA SER A 802 -6.90 32.05 -18.22
C SER A 802 -7.82 30.82 -18.19
N THR A 803 -7.34 29.65 -18.62
CA THR A 803 -8.04 28.36 -18.44
C THR A 803 -7.63 27.61 -17.16
N GLY A 804 -6.61 28.10 -16.43
CA GLY A 804 -6.05 27.47 -15.24
C GLY A 804 -7.03 27.41 -14.06
N SER A 805 -7.83 28.45 -13.84
CA SER A 805 -8.86 28.50 -12.78
C SER A 805 -9.93 27.44 -13.00
N ALA A 806 -10.54 27.41 -14.19
CA ALA A 806 -11.52 26.40 -14.59
C ALA A 806 -10.97 24.98 -14.50
N ARG A 807 -9.71 24.76 -14.94
CA ARG A 807 -9.01 23.47 -14.82
C ARG A 807 -8.83 23.06 -13.35
N LEU A 808 -8.38 23.95 -12.47
CA LEU A 808 -8.22 23.66 -11.04
C LEU A 808 -9.56 23.39 -10.34
N ARG A 809 -10.62 24.17 -10.63
CA ARG A 809 -11.99 23.93 -10.10
C ARG A 809 -12.55 22.58 -10.57
N SER A 810 -12.34 22.22 -11.83
CA SER A 810 -12.71 20.89 -12.37
C SER A 810 -11.95 19.74 -11.65
N LEU A 811 -10.63 19.88 -11.51
CA LEU A 811 -9.80 18.90 -10.81
C LEU A 811 -10.20 18.74 -9.34
N PHE A 812 -10.47 19.84 -8.63
CA PHE A 812 -10.93 19.80 -7.24
C PHE A 812 -12.28 19.09 -7.09
N ASN A 813 -13.27 19.44 -7.94
CA ASN A 813 -14.58 18.79 -7.95
C ASN A 813 -14.50 17.29 -8.25
N SER A 814 -13.60 16.89 -9.16
CA SER A 814 -13.34 15.47 -9.47
C SER A 814 -12.61 14.73 -8.35
N LEU A 815 -11.68 15.38 -7.64
CA LEU A 815 -10.91 14.80 -6.53
C LEU A 815 -11.78 14.55 -5.31
N VAL A 816 -12.57 15.55 -4.91
CA VAL A 816 -13.53 15.49 -3.79
C VAL A 816 -14.68 14.51 -4.09
N GLY A 817 -15.04 14.36 -5.37
CA GLY A 817 -16.23 13.63 -5.80
C GLY A 817 -17.52 14.44 -5.66
N ALA A 818 -17.45 15.78 -5.79
CA ALA A 818 -18.60 16.68 -5.60
C ALA A 818 -19.82 16.28 -6.45
N ASN A 819 -19.58 15.79 -7.67
CA ASN A 819 -20.60 15.29 -8.60
C ASN A 819 -21.38 14.05 -8.10
N VAL A 820 -20.96 13.40 -7.00
CA VAL A 820 -21.70 12.30 -6.38
C VAL A 820 -22.82 12.82 -5.46
N ASN A 821 -22.65 14.01 -4.86
CA ASN A 821 -23.49 14.51 -3.76
C ASN A 821 -24.49 15.61 -4.17
N MET A 822 -24.47 16.09 -5.42
CA MET A 822 -25.29 17.23 -5.87
C MET A 822 -26.81 16.98 -5.99
N HIS A 823 -27.27 15.73 -5.89
CA HIS A 823 -28.68 15.36 -6.14
C HIS A 823 -29.29 14.39 -5.11
N SER A 824 -28.68 14.20 -3.93
CA SER A 824 -29.34 13.49 -2.84
C SER A 824 -30.37 14.40 -2.14
N HIS A 825 -31.63 14.33 -2.59
CA HIS A 825 -32.76 14.88 -1.84
C HIS A 825 -32.88 14.22 -0.45
N GLN A 826 -33.70 14.84 0.40
CA GLN A 826 -33.67 14.79 1.87
C GLN A 826 -34.09 13.44 2.53
N GLU A 827 -34.17 12.35 1.76
CA GLU A 827 -34.52 11.01 2.24
C GLU A 827 -33.26 10.22 2.64
N GLN A 828 -33.26 9.63 3.83
CA GLN A 828 -32.08 8.95 4.38
C GLN A 828 -31.81 7.62 3.64
N PRO A 829 -30.69 7.47 2.89
CA PRO A 829 -30.38 6.21 2.23
C PRO A 829 -30.03 5.12 3.25
N MET A 830 -30.43 3.87 2.98
CA MET A 830 -30.22 2.73 3.88
C MET A 830 -28.73 2.42 4.16
N GLY A 831 -27.81 2.84 3.30
CA GLY A 831 -26.36 2.78 3.52
C GLY A 831 -25.77 3.93 4.35
N GLY A 832 -26.53 4.99 4.64
CA GLY A 832 -26.02 6.24 5.20
C GLY A 832 -25.37 7.15 4.14
N VAL A 833 -24.92 8.34 4.56
CA VAL A 833 -24.32 9.34 3.65
C VAL A 833 -22.98 8.82 3.10
N ILE A 834 -22.79 8.95 1.78
CA ILE A 834 -21.50 8.66 1.14
C ILE A 834 -20.55 9.84 1.41
N SER A 835 -19.62 9.65 2.36
CA SER A 835 -18.61 10.67 2.68
C SER A 835 -17.74 10.99 1.45
N PRO A 836 -17.58 12.27 1.07
CA PRO A 836 -16.67 12.66 -0.02
C PRO A 836 -15.22 12.35 0.34
N HIS A 837 -14.34 12.39 -0.65
CA HIS A 837 -12.90 12.41 -0.37
C HIS A 837 -12.51 13.80 0.15
N VAL A 838 -11.66 13.84 1.19
CA VAL A 838 -11.22 15.08 1.83
C VAL A 838 -9.70 15.21 1.67
N PRO A 839 -9.24 16.15 0.83
CA PRO A 839 -7.81 16.40 0.64
C PRO A 839 -7.09 16.80 1.93
N GLY A 840 -5.78 16.58 1.97
CA GLY A 840 -4.97 17.00 3.11
C GLY A 840 -4.90 18.53 3.30
N PRO A 841 -4.67 19.02 4.53
CA PRO A 841 -4.58 20.46 4.78
C PRO A 841 -3.51 21.18 3.95
N THR A 842 -2.43 20.49 3.57
CA THR A 842 -1.36 21.03 2.70
C THR A 842 -1.88 21.29 1.29
N GLU A 843 -2.68 20.37 0.76
CA GLU A 843 -3.27 20.39 -0.57
C GLU A 843 -4.36 21.46 -0.66
N LEU A 844 -5.19 21.59 0.39
CA LEU A 844 -6.14 22.69 0.56
C LEU A 844 -5.41 24.06 0.63
N HIS A 845 -4.29 24.14 1.36
CA HIS A 845 -3.45 25.35 1.44
C HIS A 845 -2.86 25.72 0.07
N LEU A 846 -2.42 24.74 -0.72
CA LEU A 846 -1.92 24.96 -2.07
C LEU A 846 -3.03 25.42 -3.04
N TYR A 847 -4.23 24.87 -2.93
CA TYR A 847 -5.38 25.25 -3.76
C TYR A 847 -5.81 26.70 -3.53
N VAL A 848 -5.99 27.12 -2.27
CA VAL A 848 -6.29 28.52 -1.91
C VAL A 848 -5.25 29.49 -2.48
N ARG A 849 -3.96 29.13 -2.39
CA ARG A 849 -2.87 29.96 -2.93
C ARG A 849 -2.86 30.00 -4.46
N ALA A 850 -3.26 28.93 -5.14
CA ALA A 850 -3.35 28.90 -6.60
C ALA A 850 -4.54 29.75 -7.10
N LEU A 851 -5.72 29.63 -6.49
CA LEU A 851 -6.89 30.47 -6.81
C LEU A 851 -6.62 31.96 -6.52
N GLY A 852 -6.02 32.27 -5.36
CA GLY A 852 -5.62 33.64 -5.01
C GLY A 852 -4.59 34.23 -5.97
N ALA A 853 -3.63 33.43 -6.46
CA ALA A 853 -2.66 33.86 -7.47
C ALA A 853 -3.27 34.03 -8.89
N LEU A 854 -4.49 33.55 -9.11
CA LEU A 854 -5.26 33.73 -10.36
C LEU A 854 -6.37 34.79 -10.24
N GLY A 855 -6.63 35.34 -9.04
CA GLY A 855 -7.75 36.25 -8.79
C GLY A 855 -9.14 35.60 -8.81
N ASP A 856 -9.24 34.27 -8.68
CA ASP A 856 -10.52 33.55 -8.76
C ASP A 856 -11.30 33.57 -7.43
N TYR A 857 -11.90 34.72 -7.12
CA TYR A 857 -12.67 34.94 -5.88
C TYR A 857 -13.96 34.09 -5.82
N GLU A 858 -14.60 33.80 -6.95
CA GLU A 858 -15.70 32.83 -7.00
C GLU A 858 -15.23 31.42 -6.65
N GLY A 859 -14.07 31.03 -7.16
CA GLY A 859 -13.40 29.78 -6.81
C GLY A 859 -13.19 29.68 -5.31
N LEU A 860 -12.66 30.74 -4.69
CA LEU A 860 -12.48 30.82 -3.23
C LEU A 860 -13.81 30.71 -2.46
N TYR A 861 -14.88 31.37 -2.91
CA TYR A 861 -16.20 31.28 -2.27
C TYR A 861 -16.87 29.89 -2.44
N SER A 862 -16.73 29.27 -3.62
CA SER A 862 -17.21 27.90 -3.84
C SER A 862 -16.44 26.90 -2.98
N PHE A 863 -15.13 27.15 -2.78
CA PHE A 863 -14.28 26.37 -1.88
C PHE A 863 -14.66 26.54 -0.41
N THR A 864 -14.93 27.75 0.09
CA THR A 864 -15.33 27.97 1.50
C THR A 864 -16.73 27.45 1.80
N THR A 865 -17.62 27.47 0.81
CA THR A 865 -18.93 26.82 0.88
C THR A 865 -18.80 25.31 1.00
N TRP A 866 -17.89 24.69 0.23
CA TRP A 866 -17.55 23.27 0.40
C TRP A 866 -16.93 22.98 1.77
N LEU A 867 -15.96 23.80 2.19
CA LEU A 867 -15.19 23.61 3.42
C LEU A 867 -16.08 23.65 4.67
N THR A 868 -17.07 24.55 4.70
CA THR A 868 -18.02 24.66 5.82
C THR A 868 -19.05 23.53 5.82
N ASN A 869 -19.50 23.06 4.65
CA ASN A 869 -20.43 21.93 4.52
C ASN A 869 -19.84 20.60 5.04
N TYR A 870 -18.54 20.38 4.90
CA TYR A 870 -17.84 19.15 5.35
C TYR A 870 -16.86 19.41 6.50
N ARG A 871 -17.15 20.42 7.35
CA ARG A 871 -16.25 20.90 8.41
C ARG A 871 -15.77 19.79 9.36
N SER A 872 -16.65 18.87 9.73
CA SER A 872 -16.36 17.74 10.62
C SER A 872 -15.32 16.78 10.03
N GLU A 873 -15.47 16.43 8.75
CA GLU A 873 -14.57 15.54 8.03
C GLU A 873 -13.22 16.23 7.75
N VAL A 874 -13.22 17.55 7.49
CA VAL A 874 -12.02 18.37 7.39
C VAL A 874 -11.26 18.43 8.71
N SER A 875 -11.93 18.71 9.84
CA SER A 875 -11.32 18.71 11.18
C SER A 875 -10.74 17.33 11.53
N VAL A 876 -11.47 16.24 11.30
CA VAL A 876 -10.97 14.87 11.51
C VAL A 876 -9.78 14.54 10.59
N ARG A 877 -9.83 14.92 9.31
CA ARG A 877 -8.74 14.72 8.34
C ARG A 877 -7.49 15.53 8.72
N ALA A 878 -7.67 16.72 9.30
CA ALA A 878 -6.58 17.57 9.80
C ALA A 878 -5.96 17.00 11.09
N GLN A 879 -6.77 16.57 12.06
CA GLN A 879 -6.30 15.92 13.28
C GLN A 879 -5.55 14.60 13.02
N ALA A 880 -5.95 13.84 11.99
CA ALA A 880 -5.29 12.60 11.58
C ALA A 880 -3.88 12.80 10.96
N GLN A 881 -3.40 14.05 10.84
CA GLN A 881 -2.09 14.40 10.28
C GLN A 881 -1.32 15.30 11.27
N ARG A 882 -0.07 14.94 11.58
CA ARG A 882 0.79 15.76 12.46
C ARG A 882 0.96 17.16 11.88
N GLY A 883 0.68 18.19 12.68
CA GLY A 883 0.66 19.59 12.24
C GLY A 883 -0.44 19.92 11.21
N GLY A 884 -1.44 19.05 11.06
CA GLY A 884 -2.55 19.24 10.13
C GLY A 884 -3.45 20.40 10.53
N MET A 885 -3.72 20.58 11.84
CA MET A 885 -4.44 21.75 12.36
C MET A 885 -3.66 23.05 12.15
N ASP A 886 -2.34 23.07 12.39
CA ASP A 886 -1.49 24.24 12.06
C ASP A 886 -1.53 24.57 10.57
N THR A 887 -1.62 23.54 9.71
CA THR A 887 -1.65 23.69 8.25
C THR A 887 -3.03 24.14 7.77
N LEU A 888 -4.11 23.70 8.43
CA LEU A 888 -5.46 24.21 8.24
C LEU A 888 -5.55 25.69 8.63
N PHE A 889 -4.94 26.09 9.75
CA PHE A 889 -4.84 27.50 10.16
C PHE A 889 -4.00 28.33 9.17
N ARG A 890 -2.86 27.81 8.69
CA ARG A 890 -2.07 28.44 7.60
C ARG A 890 -2.88 28.62 6.32
N MET A 891 -3.81 27.70 6.01
CA MET A 891 -4.74 27.82 4.89
C MET A 891 -5.73 28.97 5.10
N LEU A 892 -6.34 29.09 6.29
CA LEU A 892 -7.23 30.21 6.61
C LEU A 892 -6.51 31.57 6.57
N VAL A 893 -5.25 31.65 7.03
CA VAL A 893 -4.45 32.88 6.92
C VAL A 893 -4.12 33.21 5.46
N ALA A 894 -3.81 32.20 4.63
CA ALA A 894 -3.59 32.38 3.20
C ALA A 894 -4.86 32.80 2.45
N LEU A 895 -6.03 32.33 2.88
CA LEU A 895 -7.34 32.71 2.36
C LEU A 895 -7.64 34.18 2.66
N ARG A 896 -7.42 34.64 3.92
CA ARG A 896 -7.51 36.06 4.27
C ARG A 896 -6.60 36.92 3.39
N LEU A 897 -5.35 36.50 3.19
CA LEU A 897 -4.40 37.22 2.33
C LEU A 897 -4.86 37.29 0.86
N ALA A 898 -5.46 36.23 0.33
CA ALA A 898 -5.98 36.20 -1.04
C ALA A 898 -7.19 37.12 -1.26
N ILE A 899 -8.02 37.31 -0.23
CA ILE A 899 -9.26 38.10 -0.29
C ILE A 899 -9.00 39.58 0.02
N SER A 900 -8.30 39.85 1.12
CA SER A 900 -8.04 41.22 1.60
C SER A 900 -6.94 41.95 0.82
N GLY A 901 -6.22 41.26 -0.07
CA GLY A 901 -5.03 41.79 -0.73
C GLY A 901 -3.85 41.98 0.22
N GLY A 902 -2.79 42.63 -0.28
CA GLY A 902 -1.73 43.14 0.59
C GLY A 902 -2.28 44.24 1.49
N GLY A 903 -2.03 44.17 2.80
CA GLY A 903 -2.44 45.24 3.72
C GLY A 903 -1.73 46.57 3.42
N PRO A 904 -2.26 47.72 3.87
CA PRO A 904 -1.83 49.06 3.42
C PRO A 904 -0.36 49.41 3.68
N ASP A 905 0.35 48.68 4.55
CA ASP A 905 1.80 48.82 4.75
C ASP A 905 2.65 48.28 3.57
N MET A 906 2.05 47.60 2.58
CA MET A 906 2.73 46.88 1.50
C MET A 906 2.49 47.59 0.16
N GLY A 907 3.43 48.46 -0.24
CA GLY A 907 3.23 49.45 -1.31
C GLY A 907 2.81 48.92 -2.69
N SER A 908 1.67 49.42 -3.17
CA SER A 908 1.37 49.82 -4.58
C SER A 908 1.74 48.88 -5.73
N GLN A 909 1.82 47.56 -5.53
CA GLN A 909 2.11 46.60 -6.61
C GLN A 909 1.14 45.39 -6.70
N HIS A 910 0.17 45.24 -5.79
CA HIS A 910 -0.79 44.12 -5.77
C HIS A 910 -2.23 44.62 -5.52
N GLU A 911 -2.73 45.51 -6.37
CA GLU A 911 -4.12 46.02 -6.34
C GLU A 911 -5.11 45.00 -6.93
N SER A 912 -5.27 43.87 -6.24
CA SER A 912 -6.30 42.86 -6.55
C SER A 912 -7.01 42.43 -5.26
N HIS A 913 -7.96 43.24 -4.81
CA HIS A 913 -8.85 42.93 -3.69
C HIS A 913 -10.09 42.18 -4.20
N ALA A 914 -10.63 41.27 -3.39
CA ALA A 914 -11.91 40.65 -3.70
C ALA A 914 -13.05 41.69 -3.63
N PRO A 915 -14.13 41.56 -4.43
CA PRO A 915 -15.35 42.34 -4.23
C PRO A 915 -15.87 42.23 -2.79
N GLU A 916 -16.30 43.34 -2.20
CA GLU A 916 -16.62 43.42 -0.77
C GLU A 916 -17.70 42.41 -0.35
N ASP A 917 -18.71 42.19 -1.18
CA ASP A 917 -19.77 41.19 -0.96
C ASP A 917 -19.20 39.77 -0.80
N ILE A 918 -18.28 39.38 -1.69
CA ILE A 918 -17.64 38.05 -1.68
C ILE A 918 -16.72 37.92 -0.45
N ALA A 919 -15.97 38.98 -0.13
CA ALA A 919 -15.12 39.03 1.06
C ALA A 919 -15.93 38.88 2.36
N LEU A 920 -17.09 39.56 2.45
CA LEU A 920 -17.99 39.50 3.59
C LEU A 920 -18.66 38.12 3.72
N LEU A 921 -19.12 37.54 2.60
CA LEU A 921 -19.70 36.19 2.55
C LEU A 921 -18.71 35.11 3.03
N ILE A 922 -17.47 35.13 2.51
CA ILE A 922 -16.42 34.17 2.93
C ILE A 922 -16.07 34.35 4.41
N ARG A 923 -15.91 35.60 4.86
CA ARG A 923 -15.64 35.89 6.28
C ARG A 923 -16.75 35.33 7.18
N LYS A 924 -18.02 35.61 6.86
CA LYS A 924 -19.19 35.15 7.62
C LYS A 924 -19.31 33.62 7.66
N GLN A 925 -18.95 32.93 6.57
CA GLN A 925 -18.89 31.46 6.54
C GLN A 925 -17.88 30.89 7.54
N ILE A 926 -16.69 31.49 7.65
CA ILE A 926 -15.61 30.97 8.50
C ILE A 926 -15.72 31.43 9.96
N GLU A 927 -16.23 32.64 10.23
CA GLU A 927 -16.55 33.07 11.60
C GLU A 927 -17.66 32.20 12.23
N GLY A 928 -18.48 31.53 11.41
CA GLY A 928 -19.48 30.54 11.85
C GLY A 928 -18.94 29.12 12.16
N VAL A 929 -17.61 28.92 12.21
CA VAL A 929 -16.99 27.63 12.58
C VAL A 929 -16.07 27.78 13.79
N GLU A 930 -16.64 27.54 14.98
CA GLU A 930 -15.95 27.64 16.27
C GLU A 930 -14.71 26.74 16.36
N GLU A 931 -14.75 25.54 15.76
CA GLU A 931 -13.66 24.55 15.76
C GLU A 931 -12.31 25.06 15.22
N TRP A 932 -12.31 26.16 14.46
CA TRP A 932 -11.10 26.68 13.79
C TRP A 932 -10.54 27.97 14.41
N GLY A 933 -11.13 28.46 15.51
CA GLY A 933 -10.65 29.67 16.20
C GLY A 933 -11.02 30.99 15.52
N GLY A 934 -12.02 30.98 14.62
CA GLY A 934 -12.55 32.18 13.96
C GLY A 934 -11.68 32.75 12.82
N TRP A 935 -11.96 34.00 12.44
CA TRP A 935 -11.26 34.66 11.33
C TRP A 935 -9.86 35.16 11.74
N PRO A 936 -8.78 34.79 11.04
CA PRO A 936 -7.43 35.18 11.44
C PRO A 936 -7.20 36.70 11.48
N THR A 937 -6.38 37.18 12.40
CA THR A 937 -6.02 38.60 12.54
C THR A 937 -5.06 39.07 11.43
N GLN A 938 -4.87 40.39 11.30
CA GLN A 938 -3.90 40.96 10.36
C GLN A 938 -2.44 40.64 10.76
N GLU A 939 -2.17 40.41 12.04
CA GLU A 939 -0.86 40.03 12.55
C GLU A 939 -0.47 38.63 12.07
N HIS A 940 -1.42 37.67 12.09
CA HIS A 940 -1.20 36.34 11.52
C HIS A 940 -0.82 36.42 10.02
N VAL A 941 -1.43 37.35 9.27
CA VAL A 941 -1.08 37.60 7.86
C VAL A 941 0.35 38.16 7.72
N LYS A 942 0.74 39.13 8.56
CA LYS A 942 2.13 39.66 8.58
C LYS A 942 3.14 38.54 8.91
N MET A 943 2.89 37.74 9.94
CA MET A 943 3.73 36.58 10.30
C MET A 943 3.80 35.52 9.20
N TYR A 944 2.69 35.29 8.49
CA TYR A 944 2.63 34.33 7.38
C TYR A 944 3.47 34.77 6.18
N ILE A 945 3.39 36.05 5.77
CA ILE A 945 4.21 36.62 4.69
C ILE A 945 5.70 36.52 5.03
N GLN A 946 6.07 36.87 6.28
CA GLN A 946 7.43 36.74 6.80
C GLN A 946 7.90 35.28 6.98
N LYS A 947 7.01 34.29 6.80
CA LYS A 947 7.23 32.85 7.06
C LYS A 947 7.57 32.54 8.53
N GLN A 948 7.23 33.44 9.44
CA GLN A 948 7.46 33.34 10.88
C GLN A 948 6.27 32.76 11.65
N LEU A 949 5.10 32.57 11.01
CA LEU A 949 3.95 31.92 11.63
C LEU A 949 4.33 30.50 12.09
N LYS A 950 4.47 30.32 13.40
CA LYS A 950 4.79 29.04 14.07
C LYS A 950 3.53 28.18 14.23
N SER A 951 3.70 26.95 14.71
CA SER A 951 2.62 26.04 15.12
C SER A 951 2.06 26.47 16.48
N GLN A 952 1.37 27.60 16.49
CA GLN A 952 0.52 28.02 17.60
C GLN A 952 -0.87 28.27 17.02
N THR A 953 -1.79 27.35 17.27
CA THR A 953 -3.22 27.68 17.30
C THR A 953 -3.40 28.75 18.39
N PRO A 954 -4.12 29.86 18.13
CA PRO A 954 -4.53 30.73 19.23
C PRO A 954 -5.34 29.90 20.23
N SER A 955 -5.07 30.08 21.53
CA SER A 955 -5.96 29.53 22.55
C SER A 955 -7.34 30.18 22.43
N ALA A 956 -8.37 29.48 22.92
CA ALA A 956 -9.72 30.05 22.95
C ALA A 956 -9.75 31.25 23.92
N GLY A 957 -9.57 32.46 23.37
CA GLY A 957 -9.81 33.71 24.08
C GLY A 957 -11.29 33.78 24.44
N GLY A 958 -11.58 33.68 25.74
CA GLY A 958 -12.93 33.44 26.22
C GLY A 958 -13.91 34.58 25.97
N ARG A 959 -15.19 34.19 25.94
CA ARG A 959 -16.28 34.96 26.54
C ARG A 959 -16.81 34.15 27.72
#